data_AF-A0A094HNS6-F1
#
_entry.id   AF-A0A094HNS6-F1
#
_cell.length_a   1.000
_cell.length_b   1.000
_cell.length_c   1.000
_cell.angle_alpha   90.00
_cell.angle_beta   90.00
_cell.angle_gamma   90.00
#
_symmetry.space_group_name_H-M   'P 1'
#
loop_
_entity.id
_entity.type
_entity.pdbx_description
1 polymer ?
#
loop_
_entity_poly.entity_id
_entity_poly.type
_entity_poly.pdbx_seq_one_letter_code
_entity_poly.pdbx_strand_id
1 'polypeptide(L)'
;MLSPRTLVLVSTPVFFSVAGEPWPCCASGYRPGEKGEDSTLTSELIAEYIKGFQGDKLGPQSFKTVTKHFPGGGAMENGEDSHFAYGKNQTYPGNNFEEHLKPFKAAIAAGATEIMPYYSRPIGTDYDAVGFAFNKGIVTDLLRGELGFEGIVLTDWGLITDGSIRGEPFPARAWGVENLTEVERAARIIEAGCDQFGGEDRPELVVQLVREGIISEKRINISVRRLLREKFTLGLFENPFVDPEAAGRIVGNDYFVRLGREAQRRSYTLLSNKRNILPFRQLNNGTKFYIKGFNTTFMDVRNYEVVDTPEQADYALLRYKAPYEPRPGQFESAFHAGSLAFNETEKARQSKIYSTVPTIVDIAMDRPAVIPEVIKQAEAVFASFGSDSQAFLDVVFGISAPEGKLPFDLPRSMEAVEAQMEDVPFDTKSPAKDDEDLDSGYEAIYLAGDRLLPRCNYVGGPNAGELSERDCRRRKVRCIRSPEDAPTCRRCEERGSTCIAQIYSSRPRNAQRVSSRYRISQLESQVAGLSKIVHDIGLSIGHQPTQIPKPAHSPSSRVDDDSDDNSSVSDVIITADPPSHLRSLFQNDWLSVDTRQQNEQLQDRKAKASVHLLDAARHALQKLIPQKDEVIEVARSASKWLGLIVALLPQPFAIESGREMVELYDEMHKPDADAICLGSWLLTIAIAIQEMPNASHLSFSRAVSDRVESTILSHDGLICTLAGLGMALNFCRLQISHGNFQKGWLKLRHYISIAELMGLPRSSEAYQLNGSTGRDNDETQLQRAQMWESLCSAEGLFGMIVNLPCASQYQQSYSPPLAIDGVIQPRAYLIRLMNISTKIQYRDAELYASTLELDRQLNVLVSQVPKSWWAISSGKLQSEHVVQFLHYCVKMRIHLSFAMRQDTGDEYIYSRLACKDACEFAVERYQFLRQALPSNIFISQALDLQAFTATVVIILTSYSLRDRLSGRINSAVALVIHIMEERSRKSFGFDFALCGASTIRSLMKLLQDDKISGLQELTLRVPLLGKVHVRRNSHGSKKAEAQFTPQDQGLPLLTSIPPAQGEYQWDSLSWSIDDRYEDFFQAALNAGSFDQFAMWENGYNTF
;
A
#
# COMPACT_ATOMS: atom_id res chain seq x y z
N MET A 1 -13.12 -12.63 -0.40
CA MET A 1 -14.26 -11.95 0.26
C MET A 1 -13.73 -10.70 0.95
N LEU A 2 -13.90 -9.53 0.34
CA LEU A 2 -13.84 -8.22 1.01
C LEU A 2 -14.86 -7.34 0.28
N SER A 3 -15.97 -7.02 0.97
CA SER A 3 -17.05 -6.17 0.47
C SER A 3 -16.59 -4.72 0.31
N PRO A 4 -16.74 -4.07 -0.86
CA PRO A 4 -16.57 -2.62 -0.99
C PRO A 4 -17.94 -1.96 -0.94
N ARG A 5 -18.46 -1.69 0.26
CA ARG A 5 -19.47 -0.66 0.58
C ARG A 5 -19.88 -0.74 2.04
N THR A 6 -18.93 -0.44 2.90
CA THR A 6 -19.22 0.27 4.14
C THR A 6 -18.36 1.51 4.10
N LEU A 7 -18.90 2.64 4.52
CA LEU A 7 -18.13 3.85 4.78
C LEU A 7 -17.07 3.48 5.84
N VAL A 8 -15.90 3.00 5.39
CA VAL A 8 -14.77 2.73 6.28
C VAL A 8 -14.24 4.10 6.64
N LEU A 9 -14.80 4.62 7.72
CA LEU A 9 -14.14 5.62 8.53
C LEU A 9 -12.74 5.10 8.83
N VAL A 10 -11.73 5.62 8.13
CA VAL A 10 -10.33 5.32 8.42
C VAL A 10 -10.02 5.95 9.77
N SER A 11 -10.21 5.18 10.83
CA SER A 11 -9.84 5.54 12.19
C SER A 11 -8.40 5.09 12.43
N THR A 12 -7.55 5.98 12.90
CA THR A 12 -6.18 5.58 13.29
C THR A 12 -6.27 4.89 14.66
N PRO A 13 -5.82 3.64 14.81
CA PRO A 13 -5.74 3.02 16.12
C PRO A 13 -4.67 3.69 16.97
N VAL A 14 -5.02 3.95 18.23
CA VAL A 14 -4.18 4.58 19.23
C VAL A 14 -3.99 3.54 20.33
N PHE A 15 -2.93 2.72 20.20
CA PHE A 15 -2.61 1.63 21.11
C PHE A 15 -1.88 2.18 22.34
N PHE A 16 -2.46 1.97 23.52
CA PHE A 16 -1.82 2.30 24.79
C PHE A 16 -2.34 1.35 25.85
N SER A 17 -1.39 0.69 26.50
CA SER A 17 -1.61 -0.28 27.54
C SER A 17 -0.42 -0.16 28.48
N VAL A 18 -0.69 -0.29 29.78
CA VAL A 18 0.34 -0.38 30.81
C VAL A 18 0.60 -1.87 30.98
N ALA A 19 1.82 -2.34 30.80
CA ALA A 19 2.18 -3.74 31.07
C ALA A 19 3.03 -3.81 32.33
N GLY A 20 2.76 -4.73 33.25
CA GLY A 20 3.65 -5.02 34.37
C GLY A 20 4.80 -5.97 34.00
N GLU A 21 4.61 -6.71 32.90
CA GLU A 21 5.56 -7.72 32.44
C GLU A 21 6.24 -7.40 31.11
N PRO A 22 7.48 -7.91 30.91
CA PRO A 22 8.19 -7.88 29.64
C PRO A 22 7.74 -8.92 28.59
N TRP A 23 6.56 -9.54 28.71
CA TRP A 23 6.04 -10.60 27.84
C TRP A 23 4.96 -10.09 26.84
N PRO A 24 4.54 -10.87 25.81
CA PRO A 24 4.14 -10.43 24.45
C PRO A 24 3.11 -9.33 24.26
N CYS A 25 2.41 -8.89 25.30
CA CYS A 25 1.41 -7.83 25.18
C CYS A 25 2.02 -6.52 24.70
N CYS A 26 3.31 -6.28 25.01
CA CYS A 26 4.08 -5.15 24.47
C CYS A 26 4.01 -5.06 22.93
N ALA A 27 3.72 -6.18 22.25
CA ALA A 27 3.44 -6.27 20.84
C ALA A 27 2.26 -7.21 20.53
N SER A 28 1.03 -6.82 20.86
CA SER A 28 -0.14 -7.38 20.18
C SER A 28 -0.10 -7.00 18.70
N GLY A 29 0.50 -7.85 17.86
CA GLY A 29 0.35 -7.94 16.41
C GLY A 29 0.49 -6.65 15.57
N TYR A 30 1.50 -6.64 14.69
CA TYR A 30 1.74 -5.76 13.54
C TYR A 30 2.54 -4.46 13.70
N ARG A 31 2.77 -3.91 14.90
CA ARG A 31 3.65 -2.72 15.13
C ARG A 31 3.90 -2.57 16.64
N PRO A 32 4.98 -1.89 17.10
CA PRO A 32 5.22 -1.62 18.53
C PRO A 32 4.07 -0.75 19.05
N GLY A 33 3.12 -1.37 19.75
CA GLY A 33 1.82 -0.77 20.10
C GLY A 33 1.75 -0.31 21.54
N GLU A 34 2.48 -0.94 22.47
CA GLU A 34 2.48 -0.52 23.86
C GLU A 34 3.67 0.41 24.13
N LYS A 35 3.43 1.51 24.85
CA LYS A 35 4.42 2.57 25.06
C LYS A 35 5.19 2.42 26.37
N GLY A 36 5.18 1.22 26.93
CA GLY A 36 5.92 0.86 28.14
C GLY A 36 5.05 0.52 29.34
N GLU A 37 5.73 0.30 30.46
CA GLU A 37 5.11 0.00 31.75
C GLU A 37 4.78 1.26 32.58
N ASP A 38 5.24 2.45 32.17
CA ASP A 38 4.89 3.71 32.85
C ASP A 38 3.53 4.25 32.38
N SER A 39 2.52 4.13 33.25
CA SER A 39 1.17 4.64 33.01
C SER A 39 1.12 6.16 32.83
N THR A 40 2.03 6.91 33.45
CA THR A 40 2.10 8.39 33.36
C THR A 40 2.64 8.80 32.00
N LEU A 41 3.77 8.21 31.58
CA LEU A 41 4.33 8.45 30.25
C LEU A 41 3.33 8.05 29.15
N THR A 42 2.69 6.89 29.31
CA THR A 42 1.64 6.38 28.42
C THR A 42 0.47 7.37 28.34
N SER A 43 0.04 7.94 29.48
CA SER A 43 -1.01 8.96 29.57
C SER A 43 -0.64 10.29 28.88
N GLU A 44 0.62 10.74 29.00
CA GLU A 44 1.10 11.95 28.33
C GLU A 44 1.16 11.74 26.81
N LEU A 45 1.70 10.60 26.37
CA LEU A 45 1.84 10.27 24.97
C LEU A 45 0.49 10.05 24.27
N ILE A 46 -0.49 9.44 24.93
CA ILE A 46 -1.82 9.23 24.32
C ILE A 46 -2.56 10.55 24.14
N ALA A 47 -2.48 11.44 25.12
CA ALA A 47 -3.12 12.75 25.05
C ALA A 47 -2.56 13.57 23.88
N GLU A 48 -1.24 13.58 23.69
CA GLU A 48 -0.61 14.29 22.57
C GLU A 48 -0.85 13.60 21.23
N TYR A 49 -0.96 12.26 21.18
CA TYR A 49 -1.31 11.54 19.96
C TYR A 49 -2.73 11.87 19.50
N ILE A 50 -3.70 11.84 20.41
CA ILE A 50 -5.10 12.21 20.12
C ILE A 50 -5.16 13.65 19.61
N LYS A 51 -4.53 14.60 20.30
CA LYS A 51 -4.49 16.01 19.86
C LYS A 51 -3.77 16.18 18.52
N GLY A 52 -2.74 15.38 18.23
CA GLY A 52 -2.04 15.42 16.94
C GLY A 52 -2.93 15.09 15.75
N PHE A 53 -3.83 14.10 15.91
CA PHE A 53 -4.79 13.71 14.86
C PHE A 53 -6.07 14.56 14.87
N GLN A 54 -6.58 14.88 16.06
CA GLN A 54 -7.88 15.52 16.21
C GLN A 54 -7.82 17.04 16.31
N GLY A 55 -6.67 17.62 16.69
CA GLY A 55 -6.59 18.97 17.24
C GLY A 55 -7.15 19.03 18.67
N ASP A 56 -7.38 20.24 19.19
CA ASP A 56 -7.95 20.44 20.53
C ASP A 56 -9.38 19.87 20.66
N LYS A 57 -10.10 19.76 19.54
CA LYS A 57 -11.44 19.17 19.42
C LYS A 57 -11.62 18.58 18.03
N LEU A 58 -12.39 17.48 17.94
CA LEU A 58 -12.78 16.90 16.66
C LEU A 58 -13.54 17.92 15.79
N GLY A 59 -13.18 18.00 14.52
CA GLY A 59 -13.83 18.86 13.52
C GLY A 59 -13.49 18.46 12.07
N PRO A 60 -13.85 19.28 11.07
CA PRO A 60 -13.73 18.91 9.66
C PRO A 60 -12.32 18.73 9.10
N GLN A 61 -11.30 19.17 9.84
CA GLN A 61 -9.88 18.99 9.47
C GLN A 61 -9.19 17.90 10.30
N SER A 62 -9.96 17.22 11.16
CA SER A 62 -9.47 16.22 12.10
C SER A 62 -9.49 14.83 11.48
N PHE A 63 -8.63 13.96 11.98
CA PHE A 63 -8.78 12.52 11.87
C PHE A 63 -9.25 11.97 13.20
N LYS A 64 -10.33 11.19 13.20
CA LYS A 64 -10.77 10.53 14.41
C LYS A 64 -9.84 9.39 14.81
N THR A 65 -9.84 9.08 16.10
CA THR A 65 -8.98 8.06 16.71
C THR A 65 -9.77 7.04 17.50
N VAL A 66 -9.30 5.78 17.51
CA VAL A 66 -9.82 4.74 18.40
C VAL A 66 -8.79 4.44 19.48
N THR A 67 -9.13 4.73 20.73
CA THR A 67 -8.30 4.42 21.89
C THR A 67 -8.49 2.96 22.28
N LYS A 68 -7.39 2.18 22.39
CA LYS A 68 -7.49 0.74 22.60
C LYS A 68 -6.26 0.09 23.27
N HIS A 69 -6.40 -1.10 23.87
CA HIS A 69 -7.65 -1.84 24.10
C HIS A 69 -8.10 -1.71 25.56
N PHE A 70 -9.35 -1.29 25.79
CA PHE A 70 -9.90 -1.04 27.13
C PHE A 70 -10.22 -2.35 27.87
N PRO A 71 -9.92 -2.48 29.17
CA PRO A 71 -9.37 -1.48 30.10
C PRO A 71 -7.83 -1.42 30.19
N GLY A 72 -7.12 -2.12 29.31
CA GLY A 72 -5.67 -2.28 29.30
C GLY A 72 -5.34 -3.67 28.78
N GLY A 73 -4.26 -3.82 28.04
CA GLY A 73 -3.84 -5.09 27.43
C GLY A 73 -2.70 -5.79 28.17
N GLY A 74 -2.05 -5.14 29.14
CA GLY A 74 -0.76 -5.59 29.65
C GLY A 74 -0.80 -6.66 30.74
N ALA A 75 -1.96 -6.84 31.37
CA ALA A 75 -2.17 -7.80 32.47
C ALA A 75 -2.57 -9.20 31.97
N MET A 76 -1.98 -9.68 30.87
CA MET A 76 -2.32 -10.97 30.29
C MET A 76 -1.66 -12.12 31.02
N GLU A 77 -2.42 -13.18 31.30
CA GLU A 77 -1.91 -14.39 31.94
C GLU A 77 -0.73 -14.97 31.14
N ASN A 78 0.44 -15.06 31.78
CA ASN A 78 1.72 -15.47 31.14
C ASN A 78 2.15 -14.62 29.92
N GLY A 79 1.59 -13.42 29.76
CA GLY A 79 1.83 -12.53 28.62
C GLY A 79 1.30 -13.01 27.27
N GLU A 80 0.45 -14.03 27.23
CA GLU A 80 -0.03 -14.59 25.96
C GLU A 80 -1.11 -13.74 25.28
N ASP A 81 -1.11 -13.69 23.94
CA ASP A 81 -2.01 -12.80 23.17
C ASP A 81 -3.46 -13.34 23.08
N SER A 82 -4.45 -12.47 23.36
CA SER A 82 -5.88 -12.80 23.35
C SER A 82 -6.53 -13.08 22.00
N HIS A 83 -5.80 -12.92 20.91
CA HIS A 83 -6.21 -13.50 19.63
C HIS A 83 -6.26 -15.03 19.71
N PHE A 84 -5.54 -15.66 20.64
CA PHE A 84 -5.46 -17.12 20.77
C PHE A 84 -6.14 -17.64 22.03
N ALA A 85 -6.60 -18.89 21.97
CA ALA A 85 -7.36 -19.50 23.07
C ALA A 85 -6.55 -19.65 24.37
N TYR A 86 -5.22 -19.73 24.25
CA TYR A 86 -4.31 -19.81 25.40
C TYR A 86 -4.04 -18.44 26.04
N GLY A 87 -4.21 -17.33 25.31
CA GLY A 87 -4.07 -15.95 25.82
C GLY A 87 -5.40 -15.28 26.13
N LYS A 88 -6.47 -16.03 26.39
CA LYS A 88 -7.81 -15.43 26.57
C LYS A 88 -8.05 -14.73 27.91
N ASN A 89 -7.18 -14.91 28.89
CA ASN A 89 -7.39 -14.46 30.27
C ASN A 89 -6.52 -13.24 30.60
N GLN A 90 -7.12 -12.25 31.28
CA GLN A 90 -6.36 -11.23 32.02
C GLN A 90 -6.43 -11.50 33.51
N THR A 91 -5.29 -11.39 34.18
CA THR A 91 -5.09 -11.63 35.60
C THR A 91 -4.55 -10.38 36.27
N TYR A 92 -4.90 -10.17 37.54
CA TYR A 92 -4.49 -8.97 38.30
C TYR A 92 -3.91 -9.35 39.66
N PRO A 93 -2.79 -10.11 39.71
CA PRO A 93 -2.25 -10.63 40.97
C PRO A 93 -1.75 -9.54 41.93
N GLY A 94 -1.33 -8.37 41.40
CA GLY A 94 -0.96 -7.20 42.17
C GLY A 94 -2.15 -6.34 42.64
N ASN A 95 -3.39 -6.72 42.28
CA ASN A 95 -4.60 -5.95 42.54
C ASN A 95 -4.49 -4.50 42.00
N ASN A 96 -3.92 -4.35 40.81
CA ASN A 96 -3.50 -3.06 40.26
C ASN A 96 -4.37 -2.58 39.08
N PHE A 97 -5.61 -3.07 38.96
CA PHE A 97 -6.54 -2.75 37.87
C PHE A 97 -6.67 -1.24 37.58
N GLU A 98 -6.71 -0.39 38.63
CA GLU A 98 -6.82 1.07 38.48
C GLU A 98 -5.65 1.72 37.75
N GLU A 99 -4.45 1.12 37.81
CA GLU A 99 -3.27 1.62 37.12
C GLU A 99 -3.44 1.55 35.61
N HIS A 100 -4.04 0.46 35.13
CA HIS A 100 -4.31 0.18 33.72
C HIS A 100 -5.37 1.14 33.14
N LEU A 101 -6.23 1.71 33.99
CA LEU A 101 -7.22 2.71 33.59
C LEU A 101 -6.66 4.12 33.37
N LYS A 102 -5.47 4.44 33.89
CA LYS A 102 -4.91 5.81 33.82
C LYS A 102 -4.78 6.34 32.37
N PRO A 103 -4.24 5.58 31.39
CA PRO A 103 -4.17 6.05 30.01
C PRO A 103 -5.55 6.32 29.40
N PHE A 104 -6.57 5.53 29.75
CA PHE A 104 -7.93 5.74 29.25
C PHE A 104 -8.58 6.97 29.87
N LYS A 105 -8.36 7.23 31.17
CA LYS A 105 -8.76 8.48 31.83
C LYS A 105 -8.12 9.70 31.12
N ALA A 106 -6.83 9.61 30.78
CA ALA A 106 -6.14 10.65 30.03
C ALA A 106 -6.66 10.80 28.59
N ALA A 107 -6.98 9.71 27.92
CA ALA A 107 -7.55 9.70 26.57
C ALA A 107 -8.92 10.39 26.52
N ILE A 108 -9.80 10.04 27.46
CA ILE A 108 -11.13 10.65 27.60
C ILE A 108 -10.97 12.15 27.85
N ALA A 109 -10.07 12.54 28.76
CA ALA A 109 -9.77 13.95 29.03
C ALA A 109 -9.18 14.70 27.82
N ALA A 110 -8.43 14.00 26.95
CA ALA A 110 -7.90 14.54 25.70
C ALA A 110 -8.93 14.59 24.56
N GLY A 111 -10.16 14.09 24.78
CA GLY A 111 -11.23 14.10 23.80
C GLY A 111 -11.25 12.89 22.86
N ALA A 112 -10.82 11.72 23.34
CA ALA A 112 -11.03 10.46 22.62
C ALA A 112 -12.52 10.31 22.24
N THR A 113 -12.79 9.94 20.99
CA THR A 113 -14.17 9.83 20.48
C THR A 113 -14.63 8.39 20.31
N GLU A 114 -13.68 7.45 20.18
CA GLU A 114 -13.96 6.02 20.12
C GLU A 114 -13.04 5.23 21.07
N ILE A 115 -13.59 4.20 21.72
CA ILE A 115 -12.85 3.26 22.56
C ILE A 115 -13.16 1.82 22.15
N MET A 116 -12.14 0.97 22.09
CA MET A 116 -12.27 -0.45 21.73
C MET A 116 -11.95 -1.36 22.91
N PRO A 117 -12.91 -2.16 23.40
CA PRO A 117 -12.66 -3.19 24.42
C PRO A 117 -11.78 -4.32 23.88
N TYR A 118 -10.96 -4.92 24.74
CA TYR A 118 -10.08 -6.04 24.35
C TYR A 118 -10.82 -7.39 24.29
N TYR A 119 -10.19 -8.41 23.69
CA TYR A 119 -10.75 -9.76 23.58
C TYR A 119 -10.78 -10.50 24.92
N SER A 120 -9.79 -10.27 25.77
CA SER A 120 -9.59 -11.00 27.02
C SER A 120 -10.75 -10.85 27.99
N ARG A 121 -10.81 -11.79 28.92
CA ARG A 121 -11.77 -11.79 30.03
C ARG A 121 -11.05 -11.56 31.36
N PRO A 122 -11.63 -10.76 32.27
CA PRO A 122 -11.02 -10.49 33.57
C PRO A 122 -11.24 -11.69 34.51
N ILE A 123 -10.15 -12.31 34.96
CA ILE A 123 -10.17 -13.45 35.88
C ILE A 123 -9.83 -12.97 37.29
N GLY A 124 -10.57 -13.48 38.29
CA GLY A 124 -10.31 -13.15 39.70
C GLY A 124 -10.74 -11.74 40.11
N THR A 125 -11.54 -11.06 39.29
CA THR A 125 -12.13 -9.75 39.58
C THR A 125 -13.62 -9.87 39.93
N ASP A 126 -14.24 -8.79 40.38
CA ASP A 126 -15.69 -8.72 40.62
C ASP A 126 -16.53 -8.67 39.31
N TYR A 127 -15.87 -8.56 38.16
CA TYR A 127 -16.53 -8.53 36.85
C TYR A 127 -16.77 -9.94 36.28
N ASP A 128 -17.78 -10.04 35.42
CA ASP A 128 -18.14 -11.30 34.76
C ASP A 128 -16.98 -11.84 33.89
N ALA A 129 -16.68 -13.13 33.98
CA ALA A 129 -15.51 -13.77 33.37
C ALA A 129 -15.72 -14.04 31.85
N VAL A 130 -16.06 -13.00 31.10
CA VAL A 130 -16.29 -12.99 29.66
C VAL A 130 -15.48 -11.88 28.99
N GLY A 131 -15.25 -12.00 27.68
CA GLY A 131 -14.50 -10.99 26.92
C GLY A 131 -15.05 -9.58 27.15
N PHE A 132 -14.18 -8.56 27.22
CA PHE A 132 -14.60 -7.22 27.70
C PHE A 132 -15.75 -6.59 26.91
N ALA A 133 -15.85 -6.83 25.59
CA ALA A 133 -16.97 -6.33 24.78
C ALA A 133 -18.33 -6.99 25.13
N PHE A 134 -18.33 -8.17 25.76
CA PHE A 134 -19.50 -8.87 26.27
C PHE A 134 -19.84 -8.52 27.72
N ASN A 135 -19.00 -7.71 28.38
CA ASN A 135 -19.07 -7.43 29.81
C ASN A 135 -19.73 -6.07 30.08
N LYS A 136 -20.97 -6.09 30.55
CA LYS A 136 -21.74 -4.89 30.88
C LYS A 136 -21.14 -4.07 32.04
N GLY A 137 -20.58 -4.74 33.05
CA GLY A 137 -19.93 -4.07 34.18
C GLY A 137 -18.74 -3.21 33.72
N ILE A 138 -17.99 -3.70 32.74
CA ILE A 138 -16.84 -2.98 32.18
C ILE A 138 -17.29 -1.89 31.19
N VAL A 139 -18.15 -2.23 30.23
CA VAL A 139 -18.51 -1.31 29.13
C VAL A 139 -19.53 -0.25 29.54
N THR A 140 -20.53 -0.60 30.35
CA THR A 140 -21.56 0.35 30.79
C THR A 140 -21.20 0.95 32.14
N ASP A 141 -21.02 0.13 33.17
CA ASP A 141 -20.94 0.65 34.53
C ASP A 141 -19.62 1.41 34.76
N LEU A 142 -18.48 0.79 34.41
CA LEU A 142 -17.16 1.43 34.52
C LEU A 142 -16.93 2.48 33.44
N LEU A 143 -16.91 2.11 32.16
CA LEU A 143 -16.49 3.03 31.08
C LEU A 143 -17.45 4.21 30.88
N ARG A 144 -18.76 3.96 30.83
CA ARG A 144 -19.75 5.02 30.59
C ARG A 144 -20.24 5.67 31.87
N GLY A 145 -20.43 4.89 32.94
CA GLY A 145 -20.88 5.38 34.24
C GLY A 145 -19.78 6.11 35.00
N GLU A 146 -18.78 5.37 35.46
CA GLU A 146 -17.73 5.91 36.34
C GLU A 146 -16.75 6.83 35.61
N LEU A 147 -16.28 6.42 34.42
CA LEU A 147 -15.30 7.20 33.63
C LEU A 147 -15.95 8.27 32.73
N GLY A 148 -17.27 8.24 32.57
CA GLY A 148 -18.03 9.26 31.85
C GLY A 148 -17.82 9.29 30.32
N PHE A 149 -17.44 8.17 29.70
CA PHE A 149 -17.23 8.13 28.25
C PHE A 149 -18.54 8.15 27.44
N GLU A 150 -18.75 9.23 26.69
CA GLU A 150 -19.97 9.43 25.89
C GLU A 150 -19.85 9.00 24.42
N GLY A 151 -18.63 8.68 23.97
CA GLY A 151 -18.30 8.35 22.58
C GLY A 151 -18.73 6.95 22.15
N ILE A 152 -18.20 6.53 21.00
CA ILE A 152 -18.53 5.26 20.34
C ILE A 152 -17.70 4.15 20.99
N VAL A 153 -18.36 3.06 21.40
CA VAL A 153 -17.68 1.82 21.78
C VAL A 153 -17.71 0.86 20.60
N LEU A 154 -16.55 0.64 19.99
CA LEU A 154 -16.34 -0.22 18.83
C LEU A 154 -15.73 -1.54 19.31
N THR A 155 -16.34 -2.69 19.03
CA THR A 155 -15.68 -3.97 19.39
C THR A 155 -14.43 -4.20 18.56
N ASP A 156 -13.53 -5.03 19.06
CA ASP A 156 -12.46 -5.59 18.23
C ASP A 156 -13.02 -6.54 17.15
N TRP A 157 -12.14 -7.13 16.36
CA TRP A 157 -12.46 -7.85 15.14
C TRP A 157 -12.92 -9.30 15.39
N GLY A 158 -14.09 -9.68 14.85
CA GLY A 158 -14.48 -11.10 14.77
C GLY A 158 -14.90 -11.74 16.11
N LEU A 159 -15.72 -11.03 16.90
CA LEU A 159 -16.25 -11.54 18.18
C LEU A 159 -17.49 -12.43 18.02
N ILE A 160 -18.21 -12.32 16.91
CA ILE A 160 -19.55 -12.92 16.75
C ILE A 160 -19.48 -14.15 15.84
N THR A 161 -19.03 -13.96 14.60
CA THR A 161 -19.07 -14.95 13.52
C THR A 161 -17.70 -15.62 13.32
N ASP A 162 -17.70 -16.93 13.05
CA ASP A 162 -16.48 -17.66 12.65
C ASP A 162 -16.07 -17.28 11.23
N GLY A 163 -14.76 -17.11 10.99
CA GLY A 163 -14.22 -16.69 9.70
C GLY A 163 -13.02 -17.50 9.23
N SER A 164 -12.33 -16.96 8.22
CA SER A 164 -11.02 -17.45 7.78
C SER A 164 -10.08 -16.29 7.52
N ILE A 165 -8.84 -16.41 8.02
CA ILE A 165 -7.74 -15.48 7.75
C ILE A 165 -6.65 -16.26 7.02
N ARG A 166 -6.15 -15.73 5.89
CA ARG A 166 -5.03 -16.35 5.13
C ARG A 166 -5.27 -17.84 4.76
N GLY A 167 -6.53 -18.23 4.61
CA GLY A 167 -6.92 -19.60 4.28
C GLY A 167 -6.96 -20.56 5.47
N GLU A 168 -6.71 -20.07 6.69
CA GLU A 168 -6.82 -20.86 7.93
C GLU A 168 -8.14 -20.55 8.65
N PRO A 169 -8.75 -21.52 9.37
CA PRO A 169 -9.92 -21.28 10.19
C PRO A 169 -9.64 -20.25 11.28
N PHE A 170 -10.51 -19.26 11.40
CA PHE A 170 -10.44 -18.22 12.42
C PHE A 170 -11.77 -18.16 13.18
N PRO A 171 -11.98 -19.01 14.21
CA PRO A 171 -13.22 -18.98 14.98
C PRO A 171 -13.42 -17.65 15.68
N ALA A 172 -14.66 -17.34 16.05
CA ALA A 172 -15.00 -16.13 16.78
C ALA A 172 -14.23 -16.08 18.10
N ARG A 173 -13.70 -14.89 18.45
CA ARG A 173 -13.03 -14.65 19.74
C ARG A 173 -14.04 -14.45 20.87
N ALA A 174 -14.99 -15.38 20.98
CA ALA A 174 -16.14 -15.34 21.87
C ALA A 174 -15.80 -15.82 23.31
N TRP A 175 -14.69 -15.35 23.88
CA TRP A 175 -14.14 -15.88 25.13
C TRP A 175 -15.12 -15.77 26.31
N GLY A 176 -15.40 -16.90 26.97
CA GLY A 176 -16.36 -17.00 28.07
C GLY A 176 -17.83 -17.09 27.63
N VAL A 177 -18.12 -17.00 26.33
CA VAL A 177 -19.46 -17.11 25.74
C VAL A 177 -19.47 -17.96 24.47
N GLU A 178 -18.50 -18.88 24.37
CA GLU A 178 -18.30 -19.73 23.19
C GLU A 178 -19.54 -20.59 22.90
N ASN A 179 -20.31 -20.91 23.94
CA ASN A 179 -21.55 -21.69 23.86
C ASN A 179 -22.76 -20.91 23.32
N LEU A 180 -22.70 -19.58 23.25
CA LEU A 180 -23.78 -18.76 22.70
C LEU A 180 -23.80 -18.82 21.17
N THR A 181 -25.00 -18.75 20.61
CA THR A 181 -25.21 -18.53 19.18
C THR A 181 -24.78 -17.12 18.76
N GLU A 182 -24.58 -16.90 17.45
CA GLU A 182 -24.20 -15.58 16.91
C GLU A 182 -25.19 -14.47 17.28
N VAL A 183 -26.49 -14.76 17.26
CA VAL A 183 -27.55 -13.83 17.63
C VAL A 183 -27.46 -13.48 19.11
N GLU A 184 -27.23 -14.46 19.98
CA GLU A 184 -27.05 -14.25 21.43
C GLU A 184 -25.76 -13.47 21.74
N ARG A 185 -24.67 -13.74 21.00
CA ARG A 185 -23.42 -12.97 21.10
C ARG A 185 -23.65 -11.51 20.71
N ALA A 186 -24.33 -11.26 19.59
CA ALA A 186 -24.68 -9.92 19.13
C ALA A 186 -25.58 -9.18 20.14
N ALA A 187 -26.58 -9.86 20.71
CA ALA A 187 -27.44 -9.33 21.77
C ALA A 187 -26.60 -8.89 22.98
N ARG A 188 -25.74 -9.78 23.48
CA ARG A 188 -24.91 -9.54 24.65
C ARG A 188 -23.96 -8.35 24.47
N ILE A 189 -23.35 -8.19 23.30
CA ILE A 189 -22.49 -7.04 22.98
C ILE A 189 -23.30 -5.72 22.99
N ILE A 190 -24.50 -5.71 22.39
CA ILE A 190 -25.35 -4.51 22.37
C ILE A 190 -25.83 -4.15 23.77
N GLU A 191 -26.23 -5.14 24.58
CA GLU A 191 -26.66 -4.96 25.96
C GLU A 191 -25.52 -4.51 26.87
N ALA A 192 -24.29 -4.97 26.63
CA ALA A 192 -23.10 -4.52 27.36
C ALA A 192 -22.83 -3.03 27.16
N GLY A 193 -23.30 -2.44 26.06
CA GLY A 193 -23.19 -1.00 25.79
C GLY A 193 -22.36 -0.63 24.58
N CYS A 194 -21.92 -1.61 23.78
CA CYS A 194 -21.20 -1.37 22.53
C CYS A 194 -22.12 -0.75 21.46
N ASP A 195 -21.54 0.02 20.55
CA ASP A 195 -22.26 0.78 19.52
C ASP A 195 -22.01 0.26 18.10
N GLN A 196 -20.83 -0.34 17.85
CA GLN A 196 -20.42 -0.83 16.54
C GLN A 196 -19.66 -2.15 16.66
N PHE A 197 -19.90 -3.07 15.72
CA PHE A 197 -19.18 -4.35 15.62
C PHE A 197 -17.96 -4.22 14.70
N GLY A 198 -16.78 -4.59 15.20
CA GLY A 198 -15.55 -4.70 14.42
C GLY A 198 -15.51 -6.00 13.62
N GLY A 199 -15.29 -5.89 12.31
CA GLY A 199 -15.07 -7.06 11.46
C GLY A 199 -16.27 -7.93 11.14
N GLU A 200 -17.47 -7.47 11.51
CA GLU A 200 -18.71 -8.19 11.26
C GLU A 200 -19.35 -7.70 9.95
N ASP A 201 -19.80 -8.64 9.12
CA ASP A 201 -20.42 -8.37 7.82
C ASP A 201 -21.89 -8.81 7.72
N ARG A 202 -22.48 -9.23 8.85
CA ARG A 202 -23.86 -9.72 8.97
C ARG A 202 -24.80 -8.74 9.70
N PRO A 203 -25.25 -7.65 9.05
CA PRO A 203 -26.18 -6.70 9.66
C PRO A 203 -27.55 -7.32 9.98
N GLU A 204 -27.91 -8.45 9.35
CA GLU A 204 -29.15 -9.16 9.60
C GLU A 204 -29.29 -9.65 11.05
N LEU A 205 -28.19 -9.88 11.77
CA LEU A 205 -28.22 -10.26 13.19
C LEU A 205 -28.89 -9.16 14.03
N VAL A 206 -28.53 -7.90 13.80
CA VAL A 206 -29.13 -6.75 14.50
C VAL A 206 -30.60 -6.57 14.11
N VAL A 207 -30.93 -6.76 12.83
CA VAL A 207 -32.31 -6.69 12.34
C VAL A 207 -33.18 -7.76 13.00
N GLN A 208 -32.66 -8.99 13.12
CA GLN A 208 -33.35 -10.09 13.79
C GLN A 208 -33.62 -9.75 15.27
N LEU A 209 -32.61 -9.28 15.99
CA LEU A 209 -32.74 -8.90 17.41
C LEU A 209 -33.84 -7.87 17.66
N VAL A 210 -33.99 -6.89 16.76
CA VAL A 210 -35.04 -5.87 16.86
C VAL A 210 -36.41 -6.43 16.49
N ARG A 211 -36.52 -7.23 15.43
CA ARG A 211 -37.78 -7.84 14.99
C ARG A 211 -38.35 -8.82 16.01
N GLU A 212 -37.48 -9.57 16.67
CA GLU A 212 -37.85 -10.54 17.71
C GLU A 212 -38.10 -9.87 19.07
N GLY A 213 -37.85 -8.56 19.20
CA GLY A 213 -38.06 -7.81 20.44
C GLY A 213 -37.02 -8.09 21.53
N ILE A 214 -35.94 -8.82 21.21
CA ILE A 214 -34.82 -9.08 22.12
C ILE A 214 -34.11 -7.76 22.45
N ILE A 215 -33.87 -6.92 21.43
CA ILE A 215 -33.33 -5.57 21.60
C ILE A 215 -34.34 -4.53 21.13
N SER A 216 -34.60 -3.52 21.95
CA SER A 216 -35.47 -2.41 21.54
C SER A 216 -34.82 -1.55 20.44
N GLU A 217 -35.61 -1.07 19.49
CA GLU A 217 -35.16 -0.10 18.48
C GLU A 217 -34.59 1.18 19.13
N LYS A 218 -35.13 1.58 20.30
CA LYS A 218 -34.62 2.70 21.10
C LYS A 218 -33.16 2.50 21.51
N ARG A 219 -32.74 1.27 21.86
CA ARG A 219 -31.35 0.96 22.20
C ARG A 219 -30.43 1.13 20.99
N ILE A 220 -30.85 0.71 19.81
CA ILE A 220 -30.11 0.88 18.55
C ILE A 220 -30.00 2.36 18.19
N ASN A 221 -31.07 3.14 18.37
CA ASN A 221 -31.08 4.58 18.10
C ASN A 221 -30.02 5.36 18.92
N ILE A 222 -29.64 4.87 20.11
CA ILE A 222 -28.53 5.45 20.89
C ILE A 222 -27.21 5.30 20.13
N SER A 223 -26.90 4.08 19.68
CA SER A 223 -25.67 3.78 18.91
C SER A 223 -25.63 4.58 17.61
N VAL A 224 -26.74 4.60 16.87
CA VAL A 224 -26.88 5.35 15.61
C VAL A 224 -26.62 6.84 15.82
N ARG A 225 -27.16 7.45 16.88
CA ARG A 225 -26.91 8.88 17.17
C ARG A 225 -25.45 9.20 17.43
N ARG A 226 -24.72 8.32 18.14
CA ARG A 226 -23.27 8.49 18.39
C ARG A 226 -22.48 8.44 17.09
N LEU A 227 -22.71 7.40 16.28
CA LEU A 227 -22.08 7.21 14.97
C LEU A 227 -22.34 8.38 14.03
N LEU A 228 -23.58 8.88 13.99
CA LEU A 228 -23.94 10.02 13.12
C LEU A 228 -23.36 11.33 13.63
N ARG A 229 -23.39 11.59 14.94
CA ARG A 229 -22.84 12.82 15.53
C ARG A 229 -21.38 13.01 15.16
N GLU A 230 -20.58 11.95 15.24
CA GLU A 230 -19.16 12.02 14.88
C GLU A 230 -18.98 12.35 13.38
N LYS A 231 -19.73 11.68 12.50
CA LYS A 231 -19.71 11.94 11.05
C LYS A 231 -20.11 13.37 10.69
N PHE A 232 -21.11 13.94 11.36
CA PHE A 232 -21.48 15.36 11.23
C PHE A 232 -20.36 16.28 11.71
N THR A 233 -19.75 15.96 12.85
CA THR A 233 -18.66 16.76 13.42
C THR A 233 -17.45 16.84 12.48
N LEU A 234 -17.16 15.73 11.78
CA LEU A 234 -16.12 15.64 10.75
C LEU A 234 -16.49 16.30 9.42
N GLY A 235 -17.70 16.84 9.26
CA GLY A 235 -18.13 17.49 8.03
C GLY A 235 -18.38 16.53 6.86
N LEU A 236 -18.52 15.22 7.12
CA LEU A 236 -18.68 14.21 6.07
C LEU A 236 -20.02 14.33 5.33
N PHE A 237 -20.99 15.03 5.92
CA PHE A 237 -22.28 15.31 5.28
C PHE A 237 -22.20 16.48 4.29
N GLU A 238 -21.28 17.41 4.52
CA GLU A 238 -21.02 18.56 3.67
C GLU A 238 -20.02 18.21 2.56
N ASN A 239 -18.96 17.46 2.90
CA ASN A 239 -17.97 16.98 1.95
C ASN A 239 -17.48 15.56 2.32
N PRO A 240 -17.99 14.51 1.66
CA PRO A 240 -17.59 13.13 1.96
C PRO A 240 -16.26 12.71 1.30
N PHE A 241 -15.65 13.57 0.46
CA PHE A 241 -14.49 13.20 -0.35
C PHE A 241 -13.21 13.96 0.05
N VAL A 242 -12.08 13.27 -0.09
CA VAL A 242 -10.73 13.83 0.02
C VAL A 242 -10.14 14.08 -1.37
N ASP A 243 -9.15 14.98 -1.48
CA ASP A 243 -8.42 15.22 -2.73
C ASP A 243 -7.30 14.16 -2.92
N PRO A 244 -7.42 13.24 -3.89
CA PRO A 244 -6.42 12.20 -4.13
C PRO A 244 -5.08 12.77 -4.63
N GLU A 245 -5.11 13.88 -5.38
CA GLU A 245 -3.89 14.53 -5.89
C GLU A 245 -3.12 15.20 -4.75
N ALA A 246 -3.82 15.77 -3.77
CA ALA A 246 -3.18 16.26 -2.56
C ALA A 246 -2.51 15.13 -1.77
N ALA A 247 -3.12 13.96 -1.68
CA ALA A 247 -2.51 12.81 -1.01
C ALA A 247 -1.17 12.43 -1.66
N GLY A 248 -1.10 12.40 -2.99
CA GLY A 248 0.15 12.14 -3.72
C GLY A 248 1.25 13.18 -3.49
N ARG A 249 0.89 14.46 -3.26
CA ARG A 249 1.84 15.53 -2.93
C ARG A 249 2.29 15.54 -1.46
N ILE A 250 1.42 15.09 -0.56
CA ILE A 250 1.64 15.17 0.90
C ILE A 250 2.37 13.94 1.41
N VAL A 251 1.92 12.74 1.03
CA VAL A 251 2.45 11.47 1.54
C VAL A 251 3.87 11.28 1.01
N GLY A 252 4.81 10.96 1.90
CA GLY A 252 6.19 10.64 1.52
C GLY A 252 7.04 11.83 1.05
N ASN A 253 6.57 13.07 1.19
CA ASN A 253 7.38 14.23 0.83
C ASN A 253 8.64 14.37 1.71
N ASP A 254 9.63 15.11 1.20
CA ASP A 254 10.93 15.27 1.85
C ASP A 254 10.84 15.82 3.28
N TYR A 255 9.87 16.70 3.53
CA TYR A 255 9.68 17.29 4.85
C TYR A 255 9.27 16.24 5.88
N PHE A 256 8.25 15.42 5.59
CA PHE A 256 7.78 14.37 6.49
C PHE A 256 8.76 13.21 6.58
N VAL A 257 9.42 12.82 5.49
CA VAL A 257 10.48 11.81 5.50
C VAL A 257 11.62 12.25 6.42
N ARG A 258 12.04 13.51 6.35
CA ARG A 258 13.06 14.06 7.25
C ARG A 258 12.63 14.01 8.72
N LEU A 259 11.38 14.39 9.03
CA LEU A 259 10.85 14.29 10.40
C LEU A 259 10.79 12.85 10.91
N GLY A 260 10.39 11.91 10.05
CA GLY A 260 10.40 10.48 10.36
C GLY A 260 11.80 9.96 10.67
N ARG A 261 12.80 10.33 9.86
CA ARG A 261 14.22 10.00 10.09
C ARG A 261 14.74 10.61 11.39
N GLU A 262 14.36 11.84 11.70
CA GLU A 262 14.72 12.50 12.96
C GLU A 262 14.15 11.75 14.17
N ALA A 263 12.86 11.39 14.12
CA ALA A 263 12.22 10.62 15.18
C ALA A 263 12.92 9.27 15.40
N GLN A 264 13.29 8.58 14.31
CA GLN A 264 14.01 7.30 14.39
C GLN A 264 15.42 7.44 14.95
N ARG A 265 16.16 8.51 14.63
CA ARG A 265 17.49 8.77 15.21
C ARG A 265 17.39 9.01 16.72
N ARG A 266 16.40 9.79 17.13
CA ARG A 266 16.15 10.12 18.55
C ARG A 266 15.61 8.92 19.35
N SER A 267 14.98 7.93 18.70
CA SER A 267 14.43 6.75 19.39
C SER A 267 15.48 5.70 19.75
N TYR A 268 16.69 5.73 19.19
CA TYR A 268 17.76 4.79 19.58
C TYR A 268 18.12 5.01 21.03
N THR A 269 18.06 3.91 21.80
CA THR A 269 18.40 3.89 23.22
C THR A 269 19.74 3.17 23.39
N LEU A 270 20.74 3.88 23.91
CA LEU A 270 22.06 3.30 24.19
C LEU A 270 21.99 2.59 25.55
N LEU A 271 22.17 1.27 25.55
CA LEU A 271 22.14 0.45 26.76
C LEU A 271 23.52 0.34 27.39
N SER A 272 24.57 0.09 26.61
CA SER A 272 25.94 0.05 27.15
C SER A 272 26.92 0.59 26.12
N ASN A 273 28.02 1.20 26.59
CA ASN A 273 29.07 1.77 25.74
C ASN A 273 30.43 1.65 26.43
N LYS A 274 31.04 0.48 26.32
CA LYS A 274 32.32 0.18 26.97
C LYS A 274 33.42 1.00 26.35
N ARG A 275 34.33 1.48 27.21
CA ARG A 275 35.52 2.23 26.82
C ARG A 275 35.22 3.48 25.98
N ASN A 276 33.97 3.95 26.00
CA ASN A 276 33.48 5.05 25.15
C ASN A 276 33.82 4.85 23.67
N ILE A 277 33.68 3.63 23.15
CA ILE A 277 33.97 3.28 21.76
C ILE A 277 33.09 4.06 20.77
N LEU A 278 31.86 4.41 21.18
CA LEU A 278 30.95 5.25 20.41
C LEU A 278 30.87 6.70 20.92
N PRO A 279 30.64 7.68 20.02
CA PRO A 279 30.56 7.50 18.56
C PRO A 279 31.93 7.19 17.96
N PHE A 280 31.97 6.57 16.78
CA PHE A 280 33.22 6.38 16.05
C PHE A 280 33.81 7.74 15.64
N ARG A 281 34.81 8.24 16.39
CA ARG A 281 35.37 9.59 16.19
C ARG A 281 36.51 9.63 15.17
N GLN A 282 37.29 8.55 15.02
CA GLN A 282 38.45 8.48 14.13
C GLN A 282 38.61 7.04 13.61
N LEU A 283 38.05 6.76 12.43
CA LEU A 283 38.28 5.51 11.72
C LEU A 283 39.22 5.76 10.54
N ASN A 284 40.13 4.83 10.30
CA ASN A 284 41.07 4.94 9.18
C ASN A 284 40.35 4.66 7.85
N ASN A 285 40.82 5.29 6.77
CA ASN A 285 40.41 4.91 5.42
C ASN A 285 40.73 3.43 5.19
N GLY A 286 39.73 2.63 4.83
CA GLY A 286 39.87 1.17 4.65
C GLY A 286 39.58 0.34 5.91
N THR A 287 38.99 0.92 6.96
CA THR A 287 38.45 0.12 8.09
C THR A 287 37.42 -0.87 7.56
N LYS A 288 37.54 -2.13 7.99
CA LYS A 288 36.71 -3.26 7.56
C LYS A 288 35.61 -3.55 8.58
N PHE A 289 34.38 -3.75 8.10
CA PHE A 289 33.23 -4.04 8.93
C PHE A 289 32.62 -5.40 8.61
N TYR A 290 32.34 -6.19 9.64
CA TYR A 290 31.46 -7.34 9.52
C TYR A 290 30.03 -6.92 9.89
N ILE A 291 29.09 -7.01 8.95
CA ILE A 291 27.74 -6.48 9.15
C ILE A 291 26.70 -7.58 8.96
N LYS A 292 25.76 -7.67 9.92
CA LYS A 292 24.60 -8.56 9.82
C LYS A 292 23.35 -7.87 10.32
N GLY A 293 22.25 -7.98 9.56
CA GLY A 293 20.96 -7.40 9.92
C GLY A 293 20.77 -5.92 9.56
N PHE A 294 21.71 -5.33 8.81
CA PHE A 294 21.63 -3.97 8.28
C PHE A 294 21.78 -3.96 6.75
N ASN A 295 21.30 -2.89 6.11
CA ASN A 295 21.59 -2.64 4.69
C ASN A 295 23.05 -2.14 4.53
N THR A 296 23.88 -2.94 3.84
CA THR A 296 25.32 -2.69 3.68
C THR A 296 25.65 -1.58 2.69
N THR A 297 24.75 -1.22 1.77
CA THR A 297 24.97 -0.16 0.77
C THR A 297 25.29 1.20 1.42
N PHE A 298 24.82 1.43 2.65
CA PHE A 298 25.11 2.66 3.39
C PHE A 298 26.57 2.78 3.85
N MET A 299 27.33 1.68 3.87
CA MET A 299 28.75 1.68 4.20
C MET A 299 29.62 2.03 2.99
N ASP A 300 29.21 1.57 1.80
CA ASP A 300 29.89 1.89 0.53
C ASP A 300 29.90 3.40 0.29
N VAL A 301 28.77 4.07 0.54
CA VAL A 301 28.64 5.54 0.45
C VAL A 301 29.57 6.27 1.43
N ARG A 302 29.99 5.61 2.52
CA ARG A 302 30.90 6.14 3.54
C ARG A 302 32.36 5.71 3.32
N ASN A 303 32.67 5.03 2.20
CA ASN A 303 34.00 4.51 1.86
C ASN A 303 34.58 3.50 2.88
N TYR A 304 33.72 2.68 3.50
CA TYR A 304 34.15 1.57 4.36
C TYR A 304 33.95 0.22 3.69
N GLU A 305 34.88 -0.70 3.88
CA GLU A 305 34.83 -2.05 3.28
C GLU A 305 33.99 -2.97 4.17
N VAL A 306 33.06 -3.71 3.58
CA VAL A 306 32.31 -4.78 4.28
C VAL A 306 32.94 -6.12 3.94
N VAL A 307 33.20 -6.94 4.96
CA VAL A 307 33.82 -8.26 4.84
C VAL A 307 32.87 -9.38 5.25
N ASP A 308 33.12 -10.59 4.73
CA ASP A 308 32.22 -11.73 4.90
C ASP A 308 32.36 -12.45 6.25
N THR A 309 33.51 -12.30 6.93
CA THR A 309 33.76 -13.00 8.20
C THR A 309 34.24 -12.07 9.31
N PRO A 310 33.89 -12.33 10.59
CA PRO A 310 34.31 -11.52 11.72
C PRO A 310 35.84 -11.39 11.86
N GLU A 311 36.59 -12.43 11.47
CA GLU A 311 38.06 -12.47 11.59
C GLU A 311 38.77 -11.48 10.67
N GLN A 312 38.09 -11.03 9.61
CA GLN A 312 38.62 -10.08 8.64
C GLN A 312 38.27 -8.62 8.98
N ALA A 313 37.40 -8.41 9.97
CA ALA A 313 36.84 -7.11 10.30
C ALA A 313 37.59 -6.44 11.45
N ASP A 314 37.65 -5.12 11.42
CA ASP A 314 38.12 -4.30 12.54
C ASP A 314 36.99 -4.08 13.56
N TYR A 315 35.74 -4.00 13.08
CA TYR A 315 34.53 -3.86 13.89
C TYR A 315 33.39 -4.71 13.33
N ALA A 316 32.48 -5.17 14.19
CA ALA A 316 31.23 -5.78 13.78
C ALA A 316 30.01 -4.94 14.16
N LEU A 317 29.04 -4.84 13.25
CA LEU A 317 27.72 -4.22 13.48
C LEU A 317 26.64 -5.27 13.29
N LEU A 318 25.98 -5.67 14.39
CA LEU A 318 25.03 -6.77 14.37
C LEU A 318 23.66 -6.29 14.87
N ARG A 319 22.61 -6.50 14.06
CA ARG A 319 21.22 -6.30 14.47
C ARG A 319 20.54 -7.64 14.69
N TYR A 320 19.98 -7.82 15.88
CA TYR A 320 19.14 -8.98 16.22
C TYR A 320 17.71 -8.53 16.51
N LYS A 321 16.75 -9.42 16.28
CA LYS A 321 15.41 -9.28 16.85
C LYS A 321 15.44 -9.69 18.32
N ALA A 322 14.49 -9.20 19.11
CA ALA A 322 14.25 -9.75 20.44
C ALA A 322 13.96 -11.27 20.34
N PRO A 323 14.41 -12.10 21.30
CA PRO A 323 14.16 -13.55 21.27
C PRO A 323 12.68 -13.88 21.35
N TYR A 324 12.27 -14.91 20.61
CA TYR A 324 10.92 -15.47 20.63
C TYR A 324 10.93 -16.91 20.09
N GLU A 325 9.82 -17.61 20.32
CA GLU A 325 9.54 -18.93 19.78
C GLU A 325 8.58 -18.82 18.59
N PRO A 326 8.99 -19.20 17.37
CA PRO A 326 8.10 -19.22 16.23
C PRO A 326 6.92 -20.16 16.46
N ARG A 327 5.70 -19.64 16.29
CA ARG A 327 4.47 -20.43 16.33
C ARG A 327 4.07 -20.89 14.91
N PRO A 328 3.38 -22.04 14.76
CA PRO A 328 2.93 -22.54 13.46
C PRO A 328 1.83 -21.65 12.86
N GLY A 329 1.44 -21.92 11.61
CA GLY A 329 0.33 -21.21 10.95
C GLY A 329 0.70 -19.84 10.38
N GLN A 330 -0.08 -19.34 9.44
CA GLN A 330 0.23 -18.09 8.73
C GLN A 330 -0.15 -16.83 9.51
N PHE A 331 -1.18 -16.90 10.36
CA PHE A 331 -1.59 -15.76 11.18
C PHE A 331 -0.82 -15.72 12.51
N GLU A 332 -0.71 -16.87 13.18
CA GLU A 332 -0.06 -16.98 14.50
C GLU A 332 1.46 -16.77 14.44
N SER A 333 2.14 -17.18 13.36
CA SER A 333 3.58 -16.90 13.17
C SER A 333 3.96 -15.41 13.12
N ALA A 334 2.99 -14.50 12.98
CA ALA A 334 3.21 -13.06 13.05
C ALA A 334 3.27 -12.50 14.49
N PHE A 335 3.00 -13.32 15.51
CA PHE A 335 3.03 -12.95 16.92
C PHE A 335 4.26 -13.57 17.61
N HIS A 336 5.01 -12.75 18.35
CA HIS A 336 6.21 -13.19 19.05
C HIS A 336 5.89 -13.57 20.50
N ALA A 337 5.83 -14.89 20.77
CA ALA A 337 5.58 -15.49 22.08
C ALA A 337 6.72 -16.41 22.52
N GLY A 338 6.64 -17.00 23.72
CA GLY A 338 7.67 -17.90 24.25
C GLY A 338 8.98 -17.19 24.62
N SER A 339 10.06 -17.91 24.99
CA SER A 339 11.28 -17.39 25.64
C SER A 339 11.73 -15.97 25.27
N LEU A 340 11.94 -15.07 26.25
CA LEU A 340 12.61 -13.77 26.08
C LEU A 340 14.13 -13.88 26.01
N ALA A 341 14.68 -15.07 26.23
CA ALA A 341 16.12 -15.35 26.17
C ALA A 341 16.48 -16.06 24.85
N PHE A 342 17.66 -15.75 24.30
CA PHE A 342 18.24 -16.53 23.21
C PHE A 342 18.52 -17.97 23.68
N ASN A 343 18.39 -18.94 22.77
CA ASN A 343 18.79 -20.32 23.07
C ASN A 343 20.32 -20.46 23.17
N GLU A 344 20.79 -21.53 23.81
CA GLU A 344 22.22 -21.77 24.06
C GLU A 344 23.07 -21.82 22.78
N THR A 345 22.52 -22.35 21.69
CA THR A 345 23.20 -22.39 20.39
C THR A 345 23.49 -20.98 19.86
N GLU A 346 22.49 -20.10 19.94
CA GLU A 346 22.59 -18.73 19.47
C GLU A 346 23.49 -17.89 20.39
N LYS A 347 23.39 -18.08 21.72
CA LYS A 347 24.31 -17.48 22.69
C LYS A 347 25.77 -17.86 22.40
N ALA A 348 26.05 -19.14 22.13
CA ALA A 348 27.39 -19.62 21.80
C ALA A 348 27.90 -19.01 20.48
N ARG A 349 27.03 -18.89 19.46
CA ARG A 349 27.35 -18.25 18.18
C ARG A 349 27.68 -16.77 18.35
N GLN A 350 26.88 -16.04 19.14
CA GLN A 350 27.09 -14.63 19.46
C GLN A 350 28.40 -14.42 20.22
N SER A 351 28.61 -15.21 21.29
CA SER A 351 29.83 -15.17 22.09
C SER A 351 31.10 -15.35 21.26
N LYS A 352 31.08 -16.30 20.31
CA LYS A 352 32.22 -16.50 19.39
C LYS A 352 32.54 -15.22 18.61
N ILE A 353 31.53 -14.53 18.06
CA ILE A 353 31.74 -13.29 17.29
C ILE A 353 32.30 -12.18 18.19
N TYR A 354 31.70 -11.97 19.37
CA TYR A 354 32.12 -10.94 20.30
C TYR A 354 33.56 -11.13 20.80
N SER A 355 34.01 -12.38 20.91
CA SER A 355 35.39 -12.71 21.27
C SER A 355 36.39 -12.50 20.14
N THR A 356 35.93 -12.51 18.87
CA THR A 356 36.78 -12.36 17.69
C THR A 356 37.01 -10.89 17.34
N VAL A 357 35.97 -10.06 17.39
CA VAL A 357 36.00 -8.68 16.89
C VAL A 357 35.20 -7.74 17.80
N PRO A 358 35.68 -6.51 18.07
CA PRO A 358 34.90 -5.46 18.74
C PRO A 358 33.53 -5.29 18.09
N THR A 359 32.47 -5.62 18.82
CA THR A 359 31.12 -5.71 18.24
C THR A 359 30.17 -4.69 18.87
N ILE A 360 29.49 -3.93 18.01
CA ILE A 360 28.36 -3.07 18.35
C ILE A 360 27.07 -3.83 17.99
N VAL A 361 26.20 -3.99 18.98
CA VAL A 361 24.96 -4.75 18.84
C VAL A 361 23.76 -3.82 18.92
N ASP A 362 22.79 -4.03 18.05
CA ASP A 362 21.46 -3.42 18.12
C ASP A 362 20.42 -4.53 18.29
N ILE A 363 19.58 -4.42 19.32
CA ILE A 363 18.44 -5.30 19.51
C ILE A 363 17.19 -4.54 19.06
N ALA A 364 16.61 -4.97 17.95
CA ALA A 364 15.29 -4.53 17.51
C ALA A 364 14.24 -5.13 18.45
N MET A 365 13.91 -4.37 19.50
CA MET A 365 12.95 -4.70 20.54
C MET A 365 11.54 -4.30 20.10
N ASP A 366 10.77 -5.28 19.69
CA ASP A 366 9.30 -5.22 19.71
C ASP A 366 8.73 -5.71 21.05
N ARG A 367 9.53 -6.45 21.80
CA ARG A 367 9.32 -6.86 23.18
C ARG A 367 10.66 -6.78 23.95
N PRO A 368 10.62 -6.75 25.29
CA PRO A 368 11.82 -6.83 26.10
C PRO A 368 12.64 -8.10 25.85
N ALA A 369 13.89 -8.12 26.27
CA ALA A 369 14.79 -9.25 26.00
C ALA A 369 15.69 -9.55 27.20
N VAL A 370 15.85 -10.84 27.50
CA VAL A 370 16.81 -11.36 28.48
C VAL A 370 18.15 -11.54 27.77
N ILE A 371 19.03 -10.55 27.88
CA ILE A 371 20.29 -10.47 27.12
C ILE A 371 21.53 -10.07 27.96
N PRO A 372 21.69 -10.55 29.22
CA PRO A 372 22.83 -10.16 30.05
C PRO A 372 24.17 -10.55 29.40
N GLU A 373 24.23 -11.65 28.64
CA GLU A 373 25.44 -12.10 27.97
C GLU A 373 25.87 -11.17 26.84
N VAL A 374 24.91 -10.56 26.14
CA VAL A 374 25.16 -9.57 25.08
C VAL A 374 25.69 -8.28 25.69
N ILE A 375 25.02 -7.75 26.73
CA ILE A 375 25.46 -6.54 27.45
C ILE A 375 26.88 -6.73 28.00
N LYS A 376 27.17 -7.91 28.57
CA LYS A 376 28.48 -8.24 29.14
C LYS A 376 29.59 -8.42 28.10
N GLN A 377 29.31 -8.91 26.90
CA GLN A 377 30.35 -9.25 25.92
C GLN A 377 30.52 -8.24 24.78
N ALA A 378 29.44 -7.58 24.34
CA ALA A 378 29.51 -6.57 23.29
C ALA A 378 30.19 -5.28 23.78
N GLU A 379 30.76 -4.50 22.86
CA GLU A 379 31.42 -3.24 23.16
C GLU A 379 30.44 -2.09 23.34
N ALA A 380 29.37 -2.09 22.56
CA ALA A 380 28.22 -1.25 22.82
C ALA A 380 26.94 -1.97 22.42
N VAL A 381 25.86 -1.68 23.14
CA VAL A 381 24.54 -2.27 22.89
C VAL A 381 23.51 -1.17 22.76
N PHE A 382 22.71 -1.22 21.72
CA PHE A 382 21.53 -0.39 21.51
C PHE A 382 20.26 -1.23 21.61
N ALA A 383 19.18 -0.56 22.02
CA ALA A 383 17.82 -0.97 21.73
C ALA A 383 17.23 -0.05 20.66
N SER A 384 16.63 -0.66 19.64
CA SER A 384 15.84 0.01 18.61
C SER A 384 14.45 -0.59 18.55
N PHE A 385 13.50 0.14 17.97
CA PHE A 385 12.08 -0.24 17.93
C PHE A 385 11.59 -0.36 16.49
N GLY A 386 12.41 -1.01 15.64
CA GLY A 386 12.20 -1.09 14.19
C GLY A 386 12.75 0.12 13.39
N SER A 387 13.66 0.89 13.98
CA SER A 387 14.30 2.05 13.34
C SER A 387 15.22 1.65 12.17
N ASP A 388 15.31 2.50 11.15
CA ASP A 388 16.04 2.24 9.92
C ASP A 388 17.57 2.10 10.12
N SER A 389 18.22 1.39 9.18
CA SER A 389 19.67 1.18 9.17
C SER A 389 20.45 2.50 9.09
N GLN A 390 19.98 3.48 8.32
CA GLN A 390 20.65 4.77 8.21
C GLN A 390 20.64 5.52 9.55
N ALA A 391 19.52 5.47 10.28
CA ALA A 391 19.41 6.12 11.58
C ALA A 391 20.35 5.48 12.62
N PHE A 392 20.56 4.16 12.58
CA PHE A 392 21.56 3.49 13.42
C PHE A 392 22.98 4.00 13.11
N LEU A 393 23.35 4.03 11.83
CA LEU A 393 24.67 4.50 11.42
C LEU A 393 24.87 5.97 11.79
N ASP A 394 23.87 6.82 11.62
CA ASP A 394 23.97 8.23 12.01
C ASP A 394 24.24 8.39 13.53
N VAL A 395 23.70 7.51 14.37
CA VAL A 395 23.97 7.49 15.81
C VAL A 395 25.38 6.95 16.11
N VAL A 396 25.74 5.81 15.51
CA VAL A 396 27.03 5.14 15.72
C VAL A 396 28.22 6.01 15.26
N PHE A 397 28.06 6.74 14.16
CA PHE A 397 29.06 7.68 13.63
C PHE A 397 28.96 9.09 14.24
N GLY A 398 28.04 9.32 15.18
CA GLY A 398 27.93 10.60 15.90
C GLY A 398 27.37 11.77 15.08
N ILE A 399 26.69 11.49 13.96
CA ILE A 399 25.89 12.48 13.22
C ILE A 399 24.69 12.91 14.07
N SER A 400 24.15 12.00 14.88
CA SER A 400 23.07 12.25 15.85
C SER A 400 23.40 11.62 17.20
N ALA A 401 22.91 12.22 18.29
CA ALA A 401 23.01 11.60 19.61
C ALA A 401 21.86 10.59 19.82
N PRO A 402 22.09 9.48 20.54
CA PRO A 402 21.01 8.64 21.03
C PRO A 402 20.29 9.35 22.19
N GLU A 403 19.00 9.64 22.02
CA GLU A 403 18.15 10.31 23.03
C GLU A 403 17.11 9.38 23.66
N GLY A 404 17.02 8.14 23.15
CA GLY A 404 16.01 7.18 23.56
C GLY A 404 16.20 6.74 25.01
N LYS A 405 15.09 6.38 25.65
CA LYS A 405 15.04 5.74 26.96
C LYS A 405 14.18 4.50 26.84
N LEU A 406 14.53 3.48 27.63
CA LEU A 406 13.72 2.27 27.69
C LEU A 406 12.34 2.59 28.29
N PRO A 407 11.26 2.12 27.66
CA PRO A 407 9.91 2.27 28.19
C PRO A 407 9.53 1.16 29.19
N PHE A 408 10.40 0.17 29.39
CA PHE A 408 10.22 -0.99 30.28
C PHE A 408 11.55 -1.45 30.88
N ASP A 409 11.49 -2.27 31.92
CA ASP A 409 12.62 -2.94 32.54
C ASP A 409 13.16 -4.06 31.65
N LEU A 410 14.50 -4.21 31.66
CA LEU A 410 15.16 -5.34 31.02
C LEU A 410 15.45 -6.42 32.06
N PRO A 411 14.77 -7.58 31.96
CA PRO A 411 15.00 -8.68 32.87
C PRO A 411 16.38 -9.31 32.65
N ARG A 412 17.02 -9.69 33.76
CA ARG A 412 18.34 -10.33 33.77
C ARG A 412 18.29 -11.84 33.50
N SER A 413 17.15 -12.49 33.70
CA SER A 413 16.98 -13.92 33.50
C SER A 413 15.51 -14.25 33.28
N MET A 414 15.22 -15.45 32.80
CA MET A 414 13.85 -15.94 32.63
C MET A 414 13.13 -16.11 33.97
N GLU A 415 13.84 -16.56 35.01
CA GLU A 415 13.32 -16.69 36.37
C GLU A 415 12.95 -15.34 36.97
N ALA A 416 13.69 -14.28 36.60
CA ALA A 416 13.34 -12.93 37.00
C ALA A 416 12.01 -12.50 36.39
N VAL A 417 11.67 -13.01 35.21
CA VAL A 417 10.40 -12.68 34.57
C VAL A 417 9.24 -13.52 35.07
N GLU A 418 9.44 -14.82 35.28
CA GLU A 418 8.44 -15.69 35.90
C GLU A 418 8.06 -15.24 37.32
N ALA A 419 8.88 -14.40 37.95
CA ALA A 419 8.62 -13.82 39.26
C ALA A 419 7.91 -12.46 39.23
N GLN A 420 7.71 -11.87 38.04
CA GLN A 420 6.97 -10.62 37.89
C GLN A 420 5.46 -10.85 38.03
N MET A 421 4.74 -9.77 38.33
CA MET A 421 3.29 -9.75 38.35
C MET A 421 2.79 -9.05 37.08
N GLU A 422 1.89 -9.72 36.34
CA GLU A 422 1.39 -9.28 35.04
C GLU A 422 0.86 -7.83 35.05
N ASP A 423 0.28 -7.39 36.16
CA ASP A 423 -0.39 -6.10 36.29
C ASP A 423 0.43 -5.00 37.00
N VAL A 424 1.66 -5.27 37.45
CA VAL A 424 2.46 -4.33 38.25
C VAL A 424 3.68 -3.81 37.49
N PRO A 425 3.77 -2.50 37.17
CA PRO A 425 4.87 -1.94 36.41
C PRO A 425 6.18 -1.86 37.23
N PHE A 426 7.32 -2.01 36.57
CA PHE A 426 8.67 -1.86 37.14
C PHE A 426 8.94 -2.75 38.36
N ASP A 427 8.39 -3.97 38.41
CA ASP A 427 8.53 -4.89 39.55
C ASP A 427 9.71 -5.88 39.41
N THR A 428 10.47 -5.80 38.30
CA THR A 428 11.67 -6.62 38.07
C THR A 428 12.70 -6.36 39.18
N LYS A 429 13.04 -7.41 39.94
CA LYS A 429 14.10 -7.32 40.96
C LYS A 429 15.48 -7.23 40.32
N SER A 430 16.19 -6.13 40.57
CA SER A 430 17.54 -5.86 40.06
C SER A 430 17.62 -6.03 38.53
N PRO A 431 17.01 -5.10 37.75
CA PRO A 431 17.06 -5.15 36.30
C PRO A 431 18.52 -5.12 35.83
N ALA A 432 18.78 -5.58 34.60
CA ALA A 432 20.12 -5.68 34.02
C ALA A 432 20.76 -4.30 33.80
N LYS A 433 21.19 -3.64 34.88
CA LYS A 433 22.02 -2.43 34.90
C LYS A 433 23.44 -2.84 35.30
N ASP A 434 24.42 -2.34 34.54
CA ASP A 434 25.84 -2.54 34.83
C ASP A 434 26.20 -1.96 36.21
N ASP A 435 27.17 -2.64 36.84
CA ASP A 435 27.78 -2.35 38.14
C ASP A 435 28.10 -0.86 38.38
N GLU A 436 28.06 -0.45 39.65
CA GLU A 436 28.27 0.90 40.18
C GLU A 436 29.63 1.60 39.86
N ASP A 437 30.42 1.16 38.86
CA ASP A 437 31.85 1.52 38.74
C ASP A 437 32.32 2.08 37.36
N LEU A 438 31.46 2.62 36.49
CA LEU A 438 31.89 3.22 35.21
C LEU A 438 31.61 4.73 35.09
N ASP A 439 32.56 5.52 35.59
CA ASP A 439 32.76 6.95 35.32
C ASP A 439 33.02 7.17 33.81
N SER A 440 31.95 7.33 33.02
CA SER A 440 32.02 7.59 31.57
C SER A 440 31.44 8.97 31.26
N GLY A 441 32.24 9.81 30.60
CA GLY A 441 31.95 11.23 30.30
C GLY A 441 30.84 11.51 29.28
N TYR A 442 29.89 10.59 29.12
CA TYR A 442 28.53 10.83 28.67
C TYR A 442 27.63 10.22 29.73
N GLU A 443 26.81 11.01 30.43
CA GLU A 443 25.80 10.46 31.34
C GLU A 443 25.00 9.40 30.57
N ALA A 444 25.17 8.12 30.91
CA ALA A 444 24.24 7.09 30.51
C ALA A 444 22.90 7.45 31.17
N ILE A 445 22.00 8.11 30.44
CA ILE A 445 20.74 8.62 30.99
C ILE A 445 19.76 7.45 31.17
N TYR A 446 20.03 6.62 32.17
CA TYR A 446 19.03 5.75 32.78
C TYR A 446 18.15 6.61 33.67
N LEU A 447 17.03 7.09 33.12
CA LEU A 447 15.95 7.66 33.92
C LEU A 447 14.68 6.88 33.58
N ALA A 448 14.59 5.64 34.08
CA ALA A 448 13.30 5.10 34.45
C ALA A 448 12.84 5.94 35.64
N GLY A 449 11.83 6.79 35.45
CA GLY A 449 11.14 7.48 36.54
C GLY A 449 11.56 8.91 36.92
N ASP A 450 12.36 9.66 36.15
CA ASP A 450 12.60 11.07 36.49
C ASP A 450 12.51 12.07 35.31
N ARG A 451 11.87 13.21 35.62
CA ARG A 451 11.28 14.19 34.69
C ARG A 451 12.20 14.66 33.56
N LEU A 452 11.63 14.65 32.36
CA LEU A 452 12.13 15.22 31.09
C LEU A 452 12.86 16.58 31.23
N LEU A 453 14.15 16.62 30.87
CA LEU A 453 14.81 17.76 30.22
C LEU A 453 15.98 17.27 29.36
N PRO A 454 16.17 17.81 28.13
CA PRO A 454 17.47 17.89 27.51
C PRO A 454 17.99 19.35 27.49
N ARG A 455 19.30 19.53 27.67
CA ARG A 455 20.05 20.72 27.27
C ARG A 455 21.13 20.27 26.28
N CYS A 456 21.14 20.85 25.09
CA CYS A 456 22.36 20.91 24.27
C CYS A 456 22.71 22.38 24.05
N ASN A 457 23.99 22.70 24.25
CA ASN A 457 24.61 24.00 24.08
C ASN A 457 25.01 24.20 22.62
N TYR A 458 24.69 25.36 22.03
CA TYR A 458 25.56 25.97 21.02
C TYR A 458 25.46 27.50 21.05
N VAL A 459 26.61 28.14 20.79
CA VAL A 459 26.93 29.56 21.01
C VAL A 459 26.67 30.39 19.74
N GLY A 460 26.09 31.58 19.90
CA GLY A 460 26.05 32.66 18.89
C GLY A 460 25.14 33.83 19.30
N GLY A 461 25.70 34.99 19.65
CA GLY A 461 24.98 36.21 20.07
C GLY A 461 24.63 37.17 18.91
N PRO A 462 24.46 38.49 19.12
CA PRO A 462 23.71 39.20 20.16
C PRO A 462 22.62 40.13 19.54
N ASN A 463 21.46 40.28 20.18
CA ASN A 463 20.75 41.56 20.39
C ASN A 463 19.46 41.36 21.20
N ALA A 464 19.28 42.24 22.19
CA ALA A 464 18.43 42.11 23.35
C ALA A 464 16.99 42.64 23.16
N GLY A 465 16.05 42.14 23.99
CA GLY A 465 14.71 42.72 24.18
C GLY A 465 13.78 41.85 25.04
N GLU A 466 13.60 42.27 26.30
CA GLU A 466 12.56 41.92 27.30
C GLU A 466 12.62 40.54 28.00
N LEU A 467 12.87 40.63 29.32
CA LEU A 467 13.35 39.57 30.21
C LEU A 467 12.31 39.14 31.25
N SER A 468 12.04 37.84 31.34
CA SER A 468 11.47 37.18 32.53
C SER A 468 12.29 35.93 32.81
N GLU A 469 12.96 35.85 33.96
CA GLU A 469 13.96 34.82 34.23
C GLU A 469 13.36 33.49 34.71
N ARG A 470 13.98 32.41 34.23
CA ARG A 470 13.39 31.06 34.13
C ARG A 470 13.13 30.40 35.49
N ASP A 471 14.01 30.57 36.47
CA ASP A 471 13.93 29.84 37.74
C ASP A 471 12.97 30.46 38.75
N CYS A 472 12.93 31.79 38.85
CA CYS A 472 11.93 32.48 39.66
C CYS A 472 10.52 32.24 39.13
N ARG A 473 10.34 32.26 37.79
CA ARG A 473 9.04 31.97 37.15
C ARG A 473 8.63 30.50 37.30
N ARG A 474 9.54 29.53 37.13
CA ARG A 474 9.28 28.09 37.39
C ARG A 474 8.79 27.85 38.82
N ARG A 475 9.29 28.63 39.77
CA ARG A 475 8.94 28.53 41.20
C ARG A 475 7.81 29.49 41.62
N LYS A 476 7.17 30.18 40.67
CA LYS A 476 6.11 31.19 40.90
C LYS A 476 6.46 32.27 41.93
N VAL A 477 7.74 32.64 42.04
CA VAL A 477 8.22 33.71 42.93
C VAL A 477 8.68 34.93 42.13
N ARG A 478 8.53 36.12 42.71
CA ARG A 478 8.90 37.39 42.05
C ARG A 478 10.42 37.56 42.02
N CYS A 479 10.96 37.76 40.83
CA CYS A 479 12.38 38.08 40.61
C CYS A 479 12.62 39.56 40.92
N ILE A 480 13.44 39.89 41.91
CA ILE A 480 13.72 41.27 42.35
C ILE A 480 15.24 41.51 42.27
N ARG A 481 15.65 42.40 41.36
CA ARG A 481 17.02 42.93 41.27
C ARG A 481 17.08 44.26 42.00
N SER A 482 18.10 44.47 42.83
CA SER A 482 18.33 45.75 43.49
C SER A 482 19.83 45.97 43.64
N PRO A 483 20.42 46.96 42.94
CA PRO A 483 19.78 47.88 41.98
C PRO A 483 19.26 47.16 40.70
N GLU A 484 18.42 47.82 39.89
CA GLU A 484 17.66 47.18 38.78
C GLU A 484 18.56 46.52 37.72
N ASP A 485 19.81 46.95 37.64
CA ASP A 485 20.90 46.51 36.78
C ASP A 485 21.78 45.40 37.40
N ALA A 486 21.44 44.90 38.59
CA ALA A 486 22.24 43.89 39.28
C ALA A 486 22.34 42.55 38.51
N PRO A 487 23.56 41.95 38.43
CA PRO A 487 23.90 40.60 38.00
C PRO A 487 22.79 39.56 38.06
N THR A 488 22.36 39.48 39.31
CA THR A 488 21.75 38.35 39.95
C THR A 488 20.61 38.92 40.78
N CYS A 489 19.43 38.33 40.68
CA CYS A 489 18.34 38.76 41.54
C CYS A 489 18.62 38.32 42.98
N ARG A 490 18.10 39.08 43.95
CA ARG A 490 18.31 38.85 45.38
C ARG A 490 17.99 37.41 45.81
N ARG A 491 16.98 36.80 45.18
CA ARG A 491 16.55 35.42 45.50
C ARG A 491 17.47 34.34 44.94
N CYS A 492 18.17 34.61 43.84
CA CYS A 492 19.17 33.71 43.29
C CYS A 492 20.51 33.87 44.02
N GLU A 493 20.84 35.10 44.44
CA GLU A 493 22.00 35.42 45.27
C GLU A 493 21.90 34.77 46.66
N GLU A 494 20.76 34.90 47.33
CA GLU A 494 20.45 34.23 48.61
C GLU A 494 20.60 32.69 48.54
N ARG A 495 20.60 32.10 47.34
CA ARG A 495 20.57 30.65 47.12
C ARG A 495 21.84 30.12 46.44
N GLY A 496 22.85 30.97 46.22
CA GLY A 496 24.06 30.60 45.49
C GLY A 496 23.78 30.08 44.07
N SER A 497 22.68 30.50 43.45
CA SER A 497 22.22 30.02 42.14
C SER A 497 22.49 31.07 41.05
N THR A 498 22.91 30.63 39.86
CA THR A 498 23.20 31.55 38.74
C THR A 498 21.91 32.10 38.11
N CYS A 499 21.80 33.42 37.99
CA CYS A 499 20.64 34.09 37.39
C CYS A 499 20.74 34.13 35.85
N ILE A 500 19.72 33.62 35.14
CA ILE A 500 19.76 33.51 33.66
C ILE A 500 18.63 34.33 33.01
N ALA A 501 19.05 35.30 32.20
CA ALA A 501 18.27 36.20 31.37
C ALA A 501 17.69 35.50 30.11
N GLN A 502 16.40 35.69 29.78
CA GLN A 502 15.79 35.30 28.48
C GLN A 502 15.68 36.50 27.51
N ILE A 503 16.10 36.35 26.25
CA ILE A 503 15.89 37.32 25.16
C ILE A 503 14.69 36.84 24.30
N TYR A 504 13.72 37.72 24.02
CA TYR A 504 12.51 37.40 23.25
C TYR A 504 12.55 38.03 21.84
N SER A 505 12.00 37.34 20.83
CA SER A 505 11.70 37.93 19.51
C SER A 505 10.24 38.40 19.47
N SER A 506 10.04 39.70 19.26
CA SER A 506 8.75 40.36 19.28
C SER A 506 7.82 39.92 18.13
N ARG A 507 6.65 39.35 18.47
CA ARG A 507 5.45 39.45 17.60
C ARG A 507 4.91 40.88 17.65
N PRO A 508 4.42 41.47 16.55
CA PRO A 508 3.85 42.80 16.58
C PRO A 508 2.53 42.81 17.36
N ARG A 509 2.51 43.59 18.45
CA ARG A 509 1.31 44.04 19.15
C ARG A 509 0.72 45.25 18.44
N ASN A 510 -0.38 45.07 17.72
CA ASN A 510 -1.61 45.86 17.83
C ASN A 510 -2.49 45.68 16.58
N ALA A 511 -3.58 44.95 16.74
CA ALA A 511 -4.85 45.35 16.14
C ALA A 511 -5.86 45.32 17.30
N GLN A 512 -6.51 46.44 17.57
CA GLN A 512 -7.53 46.57 18.61
C GLN A 512 -8.50 45.38 18.52
N ARG A 513 -8.73 44.69 19.66
CA ARG A 513 -9.81 43.70 19.75
C ARG A 513 -11.14 44.42 19.57
N VAL A 514 -11.64 44.39 18.35
CA VAL A 514 -12.96 44.88 18.01
C VAL A 514 -13.98 43.89 18.58
N SER A 515 -14.98 44.40 19.31
CA SER A 515 -15.93 43.54 20.04
C SER A 515 -16.64 42.58 19.06
N SER A 516 -17.01 41.40 19.55
CA SER A 516 -17.82 40.43 18.79
C SER A 516 -19.11 41.07 18.24
N ARG A 517 -19.72 42.01 18.99
CA ARG A 517 -20.88 42.78 18.52
C ARG A 517 -20.59 43.65 17.30
N TYR A 518 -19.45 44.33 17.26
CA TYR A 518 -19.09 45.15 16.10
C TYR A 518 -18.73 44.28 14.88
N ARG A 519 -18.08 43.12 15.09
CA ARG A 519 -17.82 42.16 14.00
C ARG A 519 -19.10 41.56 13.43
N ILE A 520 -20.07 41.23 14.28
CA ILE A 520 -21.39 40.75 13.86
C ILE A 520 -22.13 41.85 13.09
N SER A 521 -22.14 43.10 13.60
CA SER A 521 -22.76 44.23 12.90
C SER A 521 -22.11 44.53 11.54
N GLN A 522 -20.78 44.40 11.43
CA GLN A 522 -20.07 44.57 10.16
C GLN A 522 -20.39 43.42 9.19
N LEU A 523 -20.53 42.19 9.69
CA LEU A 523 -20.94 41.04 8.90
C LEU A 523 -22.39 41.18 8.40
N GLU A 524 -23.31 41.60 9.27
CA GLU A 524 -24.71 41.86 8.93
C GLU A 524 -24.82 42.96 7.87
N SER A 525 -24.02 44.04 7.97
CA SER A 525 -23.96 45.09 6.96
C SER A 525 -23.40 44.59 5.62
N GLN A 526 -22.42 43.69 5.63
CA GLN A 526 -21.85 43.10 4.41
C GLN A 526 -22.83 42.12 3.75
N VAL A 527 -23.53 41.30 4.54
CA VAL A 527 -24.57 40.40 4.06
C VAL A 527 -25.74 41.19 3.47
N ALA A 528 -26.17 42.28 4.12
CA ALA A 528 -27.19 43.17 3.57
C ALA A 528 -26.75 43.82 2.24
N GLY A 529 -25.47 44.20 2.13
CA GLY A 529 -24.87 44.70 0.89
C GLY A 529 -24.86 43.65 -0.23
N LEU A 530 -24.47 42.41 0.09
CA LEU A 530 -24.49 41.28 -0.85
C LEU A 530 -25.91 40.92 -1.28
N SER A 531 -26.87 40.85 -0.35
CA SER A 531 -28.28 40.62 -0.68
C SER A 531 -28.84 41.71 -1.58
N LYS A 532 -28.43 42.98 -1.39
CA LYS A 532 -28.81 44.07 -2.29
C LYS A 532 -28.19 43.92 -3.68
N ILE A 533 -26.90 43.59 -3.76
CA ILE A 533 -26.23 43.34 -5.05
C ILE A 533 -26.87 42.16 -5.78
N VAL A 534 -27.18 41.06 -5.08
CA VAL A 534 -27.87 39.89 -5.65
C VAL A 534 -29.28 40.25 -6.10
N HIS A 535 -29.98 41.11 -5.36
CA HIS A 535 -31.30 41.62 -5.75
C HIS A 535 -31.21 42.52 -6.99
N ASP A 536 -30.24 43.43 -7.06
CA ASP A 536 -30.01 44.32 -8.19
C ASP A 536 -29.57 43.52 -9.44
N ILE A 537 -28.75 42.47 -9.27
CA ILE A 537 -28.40 41.51 -10.31
C ILE A 537 -29.65 40.75 -10.77
N GLY A 538 -30.49 40.28 -9.84
CA GLY A 538 -31.77 39.62 -10.15
C GLY A 538 -32.72 40.52 -10.96
N LEU A 539 -32.78 41.81 -10.64
CA LEU A 539 -33.55 42.79 -11.40
C LEU A 539 -32.95 43.04 -12.80
N SER A 540 -31.63 43.05 -12.93
CA SER A 540 -30.93 43.21 -14.21
C SER A 540 -31.06 41.98 -15.14
N ILE A 541 -31.32 40.79 -14.58
CA ILE A 541 -31.53 39.53 -15.32
C ILE A 541 -33.03 39.29 -15.60
N GLY A 542 -33.91 40.24 -15.28
CA GLY A 542 -35.35 40.17 -15.60
C GLY A 542 -36.17 39.29 -14.67
N HIS A 543 -35.68 38.99 -13.45
CA HIS A 543 -36.42 38.23 -12.46
C HIS A 543 -37.44 39.13 -11.75
N GLN A 544 -38.75 38.90 -11.95
CA GLN A 544 -39.80 39.59 -11.19
C GLN A 544 -39.95 38.96 -9.79
N PRO A 545 -39.86 39.74 -8.69
CA PRO A 545 -40.04 39.19 -7.35
C PRO A 545 -41.52 38.92 -7.04
N THR A 546 -41.81 37.72 -6.56
CA THR A 546 -43.13 37.36 -6.03
C THR A 546 -43.40 38.12 -4.73
N GLN A 547 -44.55 38.83 -4.66
CA GLN A 547 -44.96 39.62 -3.51
C GLN A 547 -45.18 38.73 -2.27
N ILE A 548 -44.53 39.10 -1.16
CA ILE A 548 -44.84 38.57 0.18
C ILE A 548 -45.91 39.48 0.80
N PRO A 549 -47.04 38.96 1.31
CA PRO A 549 -48.07 39.78 1.95
C PRO A 549 -47.57 40.35 3.30
N LYS A 550 -47.83 41.64 3.53
CA LYS A 550 -47.53 42.36 4.77
C LYS A 550 -48.34 41.80 5.95
N PRO A 551 -47.74 41.60 7.14
CA PRO A 551 -48.51 41.43 8.36
C PRO A 551 -49.04 42.78 8.86
N ALA A 552 -50.28 42.76 9.33
CA ALA A 552 -50.94 43.90 9.97
C ALA A 552 -50.36 44.18 11.37
N HIS A 553 -50.47 45.45 11.75
CA HIS A 553 -50.02 46.09 12.98
C HIS A 553 -50.27 45.32 14.29
N SER A 554 -49.36 45.50 15.25
CA SER A 554 -49.73 45.63 16.67
C SER A 554 -48.77 46.59 17.41
N PRO A 555 -49.24 47.27 18.48
CA PRO A 555 -48.65 48.49 19.03
C PRO A 555 -47.61 48.25 20.14
N SER A 556 -46.90 49.33 20.45
CA SER A 556 -45.89 49.49 21.50
C SER A 556 -46.29 48.98 22.89
N SER A 557 -45.34 48.41 23.63
CA SER A 557 -44.61 49.07 24.74
C SER A 557 -44.07 48.05 25.77
N ARG A 558 -42.83 48.31 26.23
CA ARG A 558 -42.18 48.05 27.54
C ARG A 558 -42.42 46.68 28.23
N VAL A 559 -41.41 45.98 28.76
CA VAL A 559 -40.74 46.22 30.07
C VAL A 559 -39.70 45.08 30.31
N ASP A 560 -38.59 45.42 30.98
CA ASP A 560 -37.74 44.68 31.95
C ASP A 560 -37.63 43.13 32.04
N ASP A 561 -36.37 42.72 32.19
CA ASP A 561 -35.74 41.83 33.21
C ASP A 561 -36.18 40.37 33.47
N ASP A 562 -35.15 39.51 33.50
CA ASP A 562 -34.90 38.22 34.16
C ASP A 562 -36.06 37.26 34.54
N SER A 563 -36.01 36.03 34.00
CA SER A 563 -35.99 34.76 34.78
C SER A 563 -36.01 33.51 33.89
N ASP A 564 -35.18 32.53 34.25
CA ASP A 564 -35.26 31.12 33.82
C ASP A 564 -36.61 30.48 34.18
N ASP A 565 -37.16 29.61 33.31
CA ASP A 565 -37.45 28.19 33.59
C ASP A 565 -38.27 27.54 32.43
N ASN A 566 -38.14 26.22 32.34
CA ASN A 566 -38.72 25.32 31.34
C ASN A 566 -40.26 25.28 31.32
N SER A 567 -40.87 25.25 30.13
CA SER A 567 -41.68 24.10 29.67
C SER A 567 -42.49 24.40 28.39
N SER A 568 -42.53 23.39 27.52
CA SER A 568 -43.65 22.97 26.64
C SER A 568 -44.43 24.03 25.85
N VAL A 569 -44.13 24.15 24.54
CA VAL A 569 -45.11 24.42 23.46
C VAL A 569 -44.54 23.84 22.16
N SER A 570 -45.04 22.69 21.69
CA SER A 570 -46.01 22.55 20.59
C SER A 570 -45.44 22.82 19.19
N ASP A 571 -45.52 21.78 18.36
CA ASP A 571 -45.68 21.76 16.91
C ASP A 571 -45.62 23.13 16.20
N VAL A 572 -44.42 23.50 15.74
CA VAL A 572 -44.28 24.37 14.57
C VAL A 572 -43.69 23.51 13.46
N ILE A 573 -44.57 23.13 12.54
CA ILE A 573 -44.21 22.62 11.22
C ILE A 573 -43.35 23.67 10.54
N ILE A 574 -42.03 23.49 10.55
CA ILE A 574 -41.11 24.19 9.66
C ILE A 574 -41.10 23.42 8.34
N THR A 575 -42.00 23.78 7.43
CA THR A 575 -41.86 23.51 6.00
C THR A 575 -40.78 24.44 5.44
N ALA A 576 -39.53 24.07 5.67
CA ALA A 576 -38.41 24.47 4.83
C ALA A 576 -37.67 23.18 4.50
N ASP A 577 -37.80 22.71 3.26
CA ASP A 577 -37.14 21.50 2.80
C ASP A 577 -35.62 21.64 3.06
N PRO A 578 -34.99 20.68 3.78
CA PRO A 578 -33.56 20.72 3.99
C PRO A 578 -32.81 20.57 2.65
N PRO A 579 -31.59 21.15 2.52
CA PRO A 579 -30.80 21.07 1.30
C PRO A 579 -30.62 19.63 0.78
N SER A 580 -30.73 19.46 -0.54
CA SER A 580 -30.73 18.15 -1.21
C SER A 580 -29.50 17.27 -0.94
N HIS A 581 -28.36 17.86 -0.58
CA HIS A 581 -27.15 17.12 -0.23
C HIS A 581 -27.28 16.34 1.08
N LEU A 582 -28.01 16.86 2.08
CA LEU A 582 -28.25 16.16 3.35
C LEU A 582 -29.15 14.93 3.19
N ARG A 583 -30.05 14.92 2.19
CA ARG A 583 -30.89 13.74 1.87
C ARG A 583 -30.08 12.59 1.27
N SER A 584 -28.99 12.87 0.54
CA SER A 584 -28.17 11.84 -0.09
C SER A 584 -27.42 10.94 0.90
N LEU A 585 -27.14 11.43 2.12
CA LEU A 585 -26.39 10.67 3.13
C LEU A 585 -27.27 9.76 4.00
N PHE A 586 -28.59 9.98 4.02
CA PHE A 586 -29.57 9.14 4.73
C PHE A 586 -30.47 8.33 3.81
N GLN A 587 -30.27 8.42 2.50
CA GLN A 587 -30.92 7.58 1.51
C GLN A 587 -30.29 6.18 1.53
N ASN A 588 -30.74 5.38 2.49
CA ASN A 588 -30.78 3.93 2.33
C ASN A 588 -32.07 3.61 1.58
N ASP A 589 -31.97 3.26 0.30
CA ASP A 589 -33.09 2.87 -0.57
C ASP A 589 -33.90 1.67 -0.03
N TRP A 590 -33.49 1.08 1.09
CA TRP A 590 -34.12 -0.07 1.75
C TRP A 590 -35.10 0.24 2.89
N LEU A 591 -35.17 1.47 3.42
CA LEU A 591 -35.92 1.75 4.66
C LEU A 591 -37.09 2.75 4.53
N SER A 592 -37.41 3.23 3.34
CA SER A 592 -38.56 4.14 3.12
C SER A 592 -39.85 3.35 2.80
N VAL A 593 -40.88 3.54 3.62
CA VAL A 593 -42.17 2.84 3.55
C VAL A 593 -43.09 3.35 2.43
N ASP A 594 -42.74 4.44 1.73
CA ASP A 594 -43.49 4.87 0.54
C ASP A 594 -42.58 5.01 -0.69
N THR A 595 -42.20 3.84 -1.22
CA THR A 595 -41.16 3.64 -2.25
C THR A 595 -41.64 3.80 -3.69
N ARG A 596 -42.94 3.98 -3.97
CA ARG A 596 -43.44 4.01 -5.36
C ARG A 596 -43.41 5.41 -5.98
N GLN A 597 -44.02 6.40 -5.35
CA GLN A 597 -44.12 7.75 -5.95
C GLN A 597 -42.78 8.51 -5.98
N GLN A 598 -41.92 8.32 -4.97
CA GLN A 598 -40.61 8.99 -4.93
C GLN A 598 -39.56 8.28 -5.80
N ASN A 599 -39.59 6.94 -5.95
CA ASN A 599 -38.73 6.27 -6.94
C ASN A 599 -39.11 6.67 -8.35
N GLU A 600 -40.39 6.78 -8.69
CA GLU A 600 -40.80 7.22 -10.03
C GLU A 600 -40.27 8.62 -10.33
N GLN A 601 -40.34 9.57 -9.39
CA GLN A 601 -39.83 10.93 -9.59
C GLN A 601 -38.29 11.02 -9.58
N LEU A 602 -37.60 10.22 -8.77
CA LEU A 602 -36.13 10.20 -8.70
C LEU A 602 -35.52 9.42 -9.86
N GLN A 603 -36.15 8.31 -10.28
CA GLN A 603 -35.83 7.59 -11.51
C GLN A 603 -36.12 8.47 -12.72
N ASP A 604 -37.22 9.23 -12.75
CA ASP A 604 -37.48 10.21 -13.80
C ASP A 604 -36.41 11.29 -13.86
N ARG A 605 -35.95 11.83 -12.72
CA ARG A 605 -34.90 12.85 -12.68
C ARG A 605 -33.53 12.30 -13.08
N LYS A 606 -33.17 11.09 -12.60
CA LYS A 606 -31.95 10.37 -13.00
C LYS A 606 -32.00 10.00 -14.49
N ALA A 607 -33.14 9.52 -14.98
CA ALA A 607 -33.37 9.23 -16.39
C ALA A 607 -33.26 10.51 -17.23
N LYS A 608 -33.87 11.63 -16.80
CA LYS A 608 -33.78 12.93 -17.51
C LYS A 608 -32.35 13.48 -17.54
N ALA A 609 -31.59 13.36 -16.44
CA ALA A 609 -30.18 13.78 -16.40
C ALA A 609 -29.29 12.89 -17.28
N SER A 610 -29.45 11.56 -17.22
CA SER A 610 -28.73 10.63 -18.10
C SER A 610 -29.11 10.81 -19.56
N VAL A 611 -30.37 11.09 -19.88
CA VAL A 611 -30.83 11.42 -21.24
C VAL A 611 -30.15 12.69 -21.73
N HIS A 612 -30.06 13.74 -20.91
CA HIS A 612 -29.36 14.97 -21.30
C HIS A 612 -27.86 14.74 -21.55
N LEU A 613 -27.19 13.93 -20.71
CA LEU A 613 -25.78 13.58 -20.90
C LEU A 613 -25.56 12.72 -22.15
N LEU A 614 -26.43 11.73 -22.39
CA LEU A 614 -26.40 10.89 -23.59
C LEU A 614 -26.67 11.71 -24.85
N ASP A 615 -27.60 12.66 -24.81
CA ASP A 615 -27.86 13.57 -25.92
C ASP A 615 -26.64 14.47 -26.18
N ALA A 616 -26.05 15.06 -25.14
CA ALA A 616 -24.83 15.87 -25.29
C ALA A 616 -23.66 15.05 -25.86
N ALA A 617 -23.48 13.82 -25.38
CA ALA A 617 -22.49 12.89 -25.90
C ALA A 617 -22.77 12.54 -27.37
N ARG A 618 -24.02 12.22 -27.72
CA ARG A 618 -24.45 11.92 -29.10
C ARG A 618 -24.11 13.06 -30.04
N HIS A 619 -24.53 14.28 -29.73
CA HIS A 619 -24.27 15.46 -30.56
C HIS A 619 -22.77 15.73 -30.76
N ALA A 620 -21.96 15.44 -29.74
CA ALA A 620 -20.52 15.64 -29.81
C ALA A 620 -19.82 14.53 -30.59
N LEU A 621 -20.29 13.28 -30.49
CA LEU A 621 -19.76 12.11 -31.18
C LEU A 621 -20.18 12.07 -32.66
N GLN A 622 -21.39 12.48 -33.01
CA GLN A 622 -21.87 12.49 -34.40
C GLN A 622 -21.03 13.40 -35.31
N LYS A 623 -20.42 14.45 -34.75
CA LYS A 623 -19.48 15.34 -35.46
C LYS A 623 -18.19 14.64 -35.90
N LEU A 624 -17.89 13.48 -35.32
CA LEU A 624 -16.72 12.67 -35.63
C LEU A 624 -17.06 11.51 -36.56
N ILE A 625 -18.28 11.41 -37.11
CA ILE A 625 -18.58 10.31 -38.02
C ILE A 625 -17.81 10.53 -39.35
N PRO A 626 -16.99 9.57 -39.82
CA PRO A 626 -16.28 9.67 -41.09
C PRO A 626 -17.23 9.55 -42.29
N GLN A 627 -16.72 9.82 -43.49
CA GLN A 627 -17.50 9.60 -44.72
C GLN A 627 -17.76 8.11 -44.96
N LYS A 628 -18.91 7.75 -45.55
CA LYS A 628 -19.31 6.35 -45.79
C LYS A 628 -18.26 5.56 -46.56
N ASP A 629 -17.64 6.18 -47.57
CA ASP A 629 -16.60 5.54 -48.37
C ASP A 629 -15.34 5.21 -47.55
N GLU A 630 -14.96 6.08 -46.60
CA GLU A 630 -13.85 5.84 -45.67
C GLU A 630 -14.20 4.68 -44.72
N VAL A 631 -15.43 4.63 -44.20
CA VAL A 631 -15.89 3.54 -43.34
C VAL A 631 -15.89 2.20 -44.09
N ILE A 632 -16.29 2.17 -45.35
CA ILE A 632 -16.23 0.97 -46.20
C ILE A 632 -14.78 0.52 -46.41
N GLU A 633 -13.85 1.45 -46.59
CA GLU A 633 -12.43 1.13 -46.76
C GLU A 633 -11.83 0.55 -45.46
N VAL A 634 -12.09 1.19 -44.32
CA VAL A 634 -11.67 0.75 -42.98
C VAL A 634 -12.26 -0.63 -42.64
N ALA A 635 -13.53 -0.87 -42.97
CA ALA A 635 -14.18 -2.15 -42.72
C ALA A 635 -13.51 -3.31 -43.47
N ARG A 636 -12.99 -3.08 -44.69
CA ARG A 636 -12.29 -4.12 -45.47
C ARG A 636 -10.98 -4.51 -44.80
N SER A 637 -10.20 -3.56 -44.27
CA SER A 637 -8.94 -3.86 -43.57
C SER A 637 -9.17 -4.54 -42.22
N ALA A 638 -10.16 -4.07 -41.45
CA ALA A 638 -10.44 -4.53 -40.09
C ALA A 638 -10.90 -6.00 -40.00
N SER A 639 -11.53 -6.50 -41.07
CA SER A 639 -12.20 -7.82 -41.11
C SER A 639 -11.31 -9.00 -40.69
N LYS A 640 -9.99 -8.90 -40.86
CA LYS A 640 -9.05 -10.00 -40.56
C LYS A 640 -8.73 -10.16 -39.07
N TRP A 641 -8.74 -9.08 -38.29
CA TRP A 641 -8.36 -9.13 -36.87
C TRP A 641 -9.54 -9.07 -35.91
N LEU A 642 -10.68 -8.50 -36.31
CA LEU A 642 -11.89 -8.48 -35.49
C LEU A 642 -12.30 -9.90 -35.07
N GLY A 643 -12.33 -10.84 -36.02
CA GLY A 643 -12.61 -12.25 -35.72
C GLY A 643 -11.57 -12.92 -34.81
N LEU A 644 -10.30 -12.50 -34.87
CA LEU A 644 -9.24 -12.99 -33.98
C LEU A 644 -9.50 -12.56 -32.53
N ILE A 645 -9.92 -11.31 -32.31
CA ILE A 645 -10.19 -10.76 -30.99
C ILE A 645 -11.47 -11.31 -30.39
N VAL A 646 -12.54 -11.43 -31.19
CA VAL A 646 -13.79 -12.06 -30.73
C VAL A 646 -13.53 -13.50 -30.28
N ALA A 647 -12.68 -14.24 -31.00
CA ALA A 647 -12.32 -15.61 -30.64
C ALA A 647 -11.52 -15.73 -29.32
N LEU A 648 -10.74 -14.71 -28.95
CA LEU A 648 -9.90 -14.72 -27.74
C LEU A 648 -10.58 -14.04 -26.54
N LEU A 649 -11.30 -12.94 -26.77
CA LEU A 649 -11.90 -12.05 -25.78
C LEU A 649 -13.32 -11.66 -26.24
N PRO A 650 -14.28 -12.58 -26.19
CA PRO A 650 -15.65 -12.32 -26.63
C PRO A 650 -16.30 -11.29 -25.72
N GLN A 651 -16.77 -10.21 -26.32
CA GLN A 651 -17.34 -9.09 -25.62
C GLN A 651 -18.77 -8.87 -26.10
N PRO A 652 -19.77 -8.93 -25.22
CA PRO A 652 -21.13 -8.53 -25.55
C PRO A 652 -21.18 -7.14 -26.19
N PHE A 653 -22.02 -6.97 -27.21
CA PHE A 653 -22.24 -5.69 -27.92
C PHE A 653 -21.01 -5.15 -28.66
N ALA A 654 -19.97 -5.97 -28.88
CA ALA A 654 -18.86 -5.62 -29.75
C ALA A 654 -19.19 -5.86 -31.22
N ILE A 655 -18.63 -5.05 -32.09
CA ILE A 655 -18.73 -5.23 -33.54
C ILE A 655 -17.83 -6.39 -33.95
N GLU A 656 -18.40 -7.42 -34.56
CA GLU A 656 -17.71 -8.68 -34.85
C GLU A 656 -17.17 -8.75 -36.27
N SER A 657 -17.64 -7.88 -37.17
CA SER A 657 -17.23 -7.89 -38.57
C SER A 657 -17.20 -6.51 -39.21
N GLY A 658 -16.38 -6.36 -40.26
CA GLY A 658 -16.40 -5.14 -41.09
C GLY A 658 -17.74 -4.93 -41.80
N ARG A 659 -18.51 -5.99 -42.07
CA ARG A 659 -19.85 -5.88 -42.66
C ARG A 659 -20.81 -5.16 -41.69
N GLU A 660 -20.83 -5.60 -40.44
CA GLU A 660 -21.62 -4.98 -39.39
C GLU A 660 -21.22 -3.51 -39.15
N MET A 661 -19.92 -3.21 -39.21
CA MET A 661 -19.43 -1.82 -39.14
C MET A 661 -20.06 -0.92 -40.21
N VAL A 662 -20.23 -1.40 -41.44
CA VAL A 662 -20.85 -0.64 -42.54
C VAL A 662 -22.37 -0.60 -42.41
N GLU A 663 -23.00 -1.70 -42.00
CA GLU A 663 -24.46 -1.77 -41.80
C GLU A 663 -24.95 -0.79 -40.73
N LEU A 664 -24.15 -0.58 -39.67
CA LEU A 664 -24.45 0.40 -38.62
C LEU A 664 -24.29 1.86 -39.05
N TYR A 665 -23.66 2.15 -40.19
CA TYR A 665 -23.36 3.54 -40.61
C TYR A 665 -24.61 4.42 -40.68
N ASP A 666 -25.67 3.93 -41.31
CA ASP A 666 -26.90 4.70 -41.50
C ASP A 666 -27.66 4.87 -40.17
N GLU A 667 -27.58 3.89 -39.28
CA GLU A 667 -28.14 3.95 -37.92
C GLU A 667 -27.41 4.99 -37.05
N MET A 668 -26.08 5.04 -37.11
CA MET A 668 -25.27 5.98 -36.32
C MET A 668 -25.47 7.46 -36.73
N HIS A 669 -25.97 7.71 -37.94
CA HIS A 669 -26.33 9.05 -38.43
C HIS A 669 -27.70 9.53 -37.99
N LYS A 670 -28.56 8.65 -37.45
CA LYS A 670 -29.89 9.05 -37.03
C LYS A 670 -29.82 9.99 -35.81
N PRO A 671 -30.70 11.00 -35.72
CA PRO A 671 -30.68 11.96 -34.60
C PRO A 671 -30.93 11.33 -33.23
N ASP A 672 -31.52 10.13 -33.20
CA ASP A 672 -31.85 9.34 -32.01
C ASP A 672 -30.90 8.15 -31.76
N ALA A 673 -29.75 8.07 -32.47
CA ALA A 673 -28.79 6.98 -32.30
C ALA A 673 -28.29 6.82 -30.85
N ASP A 674 -28.23 5.60 -30.32
CA ASP A 674 -27.73 5.39 -28.95
C ASP A 674 -26.26 5.86 -28.81
N ALA A 675 -25.99 6.70 -27.81
CA ALA A 675 -24.68 7.36 -27.68
C ALA A 675 -23.56 6.40 -27.27
N ILE A 676 -23.88 5.32 -26.52
CA ILE A 676 -22.92 4.30 -26.11
C ILE A 676 -22.58 3.41 -27.31
N CYS A 677 -23.58 3.00 -28.09
CA CYS A 677 -23.38 2.28 -29.36
C CYS A 677 -22.56 3.13 -30.34
N LEU A 678 -22.86 4.42 -30.50
CA LEU A 678 -22.10 5.34 -31.33
C LEU A 678 -20.65 5.49 -30.86
N GLY A 679 -20.43 5.63 -29.55
CA GLY A 679 -19.09 5.67 -28.96
C GLY A 679 -18.31 4.38 -29.22
N SER A 680 -18.95 3.22 -29.05
CA SER A 680 -18.33 1.91 -29.32
C SER A 680 -17.99 1.71 -30.80
N TRP A 681 -18.88 2.13 -31.69
CA TRP A 681 -18.69 2.09 -33.15
C TRP A 681 -17.54 2.99 -33.59
N LEU A 682 -17.50 4.24 -33.12
CA LEU A 682 -16.41 5.17 -33.41
C LEU A 682 -15.07 4.68 -32.86
N LEU A 683 -15.03 4.12 -31.65
CA LEU A 683 -13.80 3.52 -31.09
C LEU A 683 -13.31 2.36 -31.95
N THR A 684 -14.22 1.51 -32.46
CA THR A 684 -13.87 0.38 -33.33
C THR A 684 -13.27 0.88 -34.65
N ILE A 685 -13.87 1.92 -35.25
CA ILE A 685 -13.31 2.60 -36.44
C ILE A 685 -11.96 3.22 -36.12
N ALA A 686 -11.83 3.91 -34.98
CA ALA A 686 -10.59 4.56 -34.55
C ALA A 686 -9.44 3.56 -34.33
N ILE A 687 -9.74 2.32 -33.93
CA ILE A 687 -8.76 1.23 -33.87
C ILE A 687 -8.43 0.75 -35.29
N ALA A 688 -9.44 0.46 -36.10
CA ALA A 688 -9.26 -0.11 -37.43
C ALA A 688 -8.56 0.83 -38.43
N ILE A 689 -8.83 2.13 -38.36
CA ILE A 689 -8.28 3.13 -39.29
C ILE A 689 -6.78 3.34 -39.12
N GLN A 690 -6.22 2.99 -37.95
CA GLN A 690 -4.77 3.04 -37.68
C GLN A 690 -3.98 2.06 -38.56
N GLU A 691 -4.62 1.02 -39.10
CA GLU A 691 -3.99 0.06 -40.00
C GLU A 691 -3.62 0.66 -41.36
N MET A 692 -4.21 1.79 -41.72
CA MET A 692 -4.02 2.46 -42.99
C MET A 692 -2.98 3.60 -42.85
N PRO A 693 -2.02 3.74 -43.78
CA PRO A 693 -0.92 4.70 -43.65
C PRO A 693 -1.38 6.13 -43.97
N ASN A 694 -1.85 6.88 -42.97
CA ASN A 694 -2.15 8.32 -43.12
C ASN A 694 -2.06 9.06 -41.76
N ALA A 695 -1.39 10.21 -41.73
CA ALA A 695 -1.26 11.04 -40.53
C ALA A 695 -2.60 11.59 -40.02
N SER A 696 -3.56 11.86 -40.91
CA SER A 696 -4.91 12.32 -40.52
C SER A 696 -5.70 11.27 -39.72
N HIS A 697 -5.41 9.98 -39.92
CA HIS A 697 -6.07 8.89 -39.20
C HIS A 697 -5.67 8.86 -37.73
N LEU A 698 -4.44 9.25 -37.39
CA LEU A 698 -3.98 9.36 -36.01
C LEU A 698 -4.68 10.53 -35.29
N SER A 699 -4.87 11.66 -35.97
CA SER A 699 -5.65 12.79 -35.40
C SER A 699 -7.11 12.42 -35.16
N PHE A 700 -7.73 11.68 -36.10
CA PHE A 700 -9.08 11.15 -35.93
C PHE A 700 -9.16 10.22 -34.71
N SER A 701 -8.23 9.28 -34.61
CA SER A 701 -8.17 8.29 -33.54
C SER A 701 -8.06 8.94 -32.15
N ARG A 702 -7.21 9.97 -32.01
CA ARG A 702 -7.10 10.79 -30.79
C ARG A 702 -8.37 11.58 -30.51
N ALA A 703 -8.95 12.23 -31.52
CA ALA A 703 -10.18 13.00 -31.37
C ALA A 703 -11.36 12.13 -30.86
N VAL A 704 -11.50 10.89 -31.37
CA VAL A 704 -12.49 9.93 -30.88
C VAL A 704 -12.19 9.54 -29.43
N SER A 705 -10.94 9.17 -29.10
CA SER A 705 -10.53 8.85 -27.74
C SER A 705 -10.88 9.96 -26.75
N ASP A 706 -10.45 11.20 -27.02
CA ASP A 706 -10.66 12.35 -26.14
C ASP A 706 -12.14 12.70 -26.01
N ARG A 707 -12.90 12.55 -27.11
CA ARG A 707 -14.33 12.82 -27.09
C ARG A 707 -15.09 11.81 -26.24
N VAL A 708 -14.86 10.51 -26.44
CA VAL A 708 -15.51 9.46 -25.64
C VAL A 708 -15.11 9.57 -24.17
N GLU A 709 -13.85 9.93 -23.89
CA GLU A 709 -13.39 10.12 -22.52
C GLU A 709 -14.06 11.30 -21.82
N SER A 710 -14.13 12.45 -22.50
CA SER A 710 -14.70 13.67 -21.91
C SER A 710 -16.23 13.64 -21.79
N THR A 711 -16.95 12.89 -22.63
CA THR A 711 -18.42 12.89 -22.63
C THR A 711 -19.03 11.67 -21.93
N ILE A 712 -18.54 10.46 -22.19
CA ILE A 712 -19.13 9.22 -21.65
C ILE A 712 -18.32 8.70 -20.47
N LEU A 713 -17.00 8.49 -20.63
CA LEU A 713 -16.18 7.85 -19.60
C LEU A 713 -15.87 8.75 -18.39
N SER A 714 -16.23 10.02 -18.46
CA SER A 714 -16.20 10.97 -17.34
C SER A 714 -17.39 10.81 -16.39
N HIS A 715 -18.38 9.98 -16.74
CA HIS A 715 -19.60 9.78 -15.97
C HIS A 715 -19.84 8.28 -15.69
N ASP A 716 -19.48 7.81 -14.49
CA ASP A 716 -19.60 6.39 -14.10
C ASP A 716 -21.03 5.83 -14.25
N GLY A 717 -22.05 6.68 -14.08
CA GLY A 717 -23.45 6.30 -14.26
C GLY A 717 -23.78 5.84 -15.68
N LEU A 718 -23.07 6.32 -16.71
CA LEU A 718 -23.23 5.88 -18.10
C LEU A 718 -22.44 4.59 -18.37
N ILE A 719 -21.32 4.40 -17.67
CA ILE A 719 -20.46 3.20 -17.78
C ILE A 719 -21.09 2.01 -17.07
N CYS A 720 -21.94 2.23 -16.05
CA CYS A 720 -22.62 1.22 -15.23
C CYS A 720 -23.71 0.41 -15.97
N THR A 721 -23.44 0.02 -17.22
CA THR A 721 -24.25 -0.84 -18.09
C THR A 721 -23.33 -1.82 -18.83
N LEU A 722 -23.86 -2.96 -19.30
CA LEU A 722 -23.01 -3.90 -20.06
C LEU A 722 -22.48 -3.30 -21.36
N ALA A 723 -23.31 -2.55 -22.09
CA ALA A 723 -22.88 -1.83 -23.29
C ALA A 723 -21.80 -0.77 -22.96
N GLY A 724 -21.95 -0.05 -21.84
CA GLY A 724 -20.98 0.93 -21.37
C GLY A 724 -19.62 0.32 -21.02
N LEU A 725 -19.60 -0.79 -20.28
CA LEU A 725 -18.39 -1.56 -19.99
C LEU A 725 -17.73 -2.11 -21.27
N GLY A 726 -18.53 -2.58 -22.22
CA GLY A 726 -18.04 -3.04 -23.51
C GLY A 726 -17.37 -1.91 -24.32
N MET A 727 -18.00 -0.74 -24.40
CA MET A 727 -17.41 0.45 -25.01
C MET A 727 -16.10 0.84 -24.29
N ALA A 728 -16.08 0.79 -22.96
CA ALA A 728 -14.91 1.10 -22.14
C ALA A 728 -13.73 0.14 -22.38
N LEU A 729 -14.00 -1.15 -22.64
CA LEU A 729 -12.99 -2.12 -23.09
C LEU A 729 -12.37 -1.75 -24.45
N ASN A 730 -13.19 -1.29 -25.41
CA ASN A 730 -12.69 -0.78 -26.68
C ASN A 730 -11.83 0.47 -26.50
N PHE A 731 -12.18 1.34 -25.54
CA PHE A 731 -11.33 2.48 -25.19
C PHE A 731 -9.97 2.03 -24.65
N CYS A 732 -9.93 1.01 -23.77
CA CYS A 732 -8.66 0.45 -23.30
C CYS A 732 -7.83 -0.13 -24.45
N ARG A 733 -8.43 -0.83 -25.41
CA ARG A 733 -7.74 -1.33 -26.62
C ARG A 733 -7.14 -0.19 -27.45
N LEU A 734 -7.87 0.92 -27.59
CA LEU A 734 -7.39 2.11 -28.27
C LEU A 734 -6.21 2.76 -27.53
N GLN A 735 -6.24 2.83 -26.19
CA GLN A 735 -5.09 3.31 -25.43
C GLN A 735 -3.85 2.42 -25.62
N ILE A 736 -4.03 1.09 -25.71
CA ILE A 736 -2.93 0.17 -26.05
C ILE A 736 -2.35 0.49 -27.44
N SER A 737 -3.22 0.75 -28.43
CA SER A 737 -2.76 1.08 -29.77
C SER A 737 -1.99 2.40 -29.81
N HIS A 738 -2.37 3.38 -28.98
CA HIS A 738 -1.64 4.64 -28.78
C HIS A 738 -0.35 4.46 -27.94
N GLY A 739 -0.08 3.27 -27.42
CA GLY A 739 1.00 2.98 -26.50
C GLY A 739 0.76 3.51 -25.07
N ASN A 740 -0.42 4.04 -24.77
CA ASN A 740 -0.79 4.60 -23.47
C ASN A 740 -1.12 3.46 -22.47
N PHE A 741 -0.18 2.54 -22.31
CA PHE A 741 -0.29 1.30 -21.53
C PHE A 741 -0.77 1.56 -20.09
N GLN A 742 -0.20 2.56 -19.40
CA GLN A 742 -0.57 2.91 -18.03
C GLN A 742 -1.98 3.49 -17.91
N LYS A 743 -2.33 4.45 -18.78
CA LYS A 743 -3.68 5.04 -18.82
C LYS A 743 -4.73 3.96 -19.09
N GLY A 744 -4.46 3.09 -20.06
CA GLY A 744 -5.30 1.94 -20.35
C GLY A 744 -5.48 1.04 -19.12
N TRP A 745 -4.39 0.72 -18.41
CA TRP A 745 -4.43 -0.18 -17.26
C TRP A 745 -5.21 0.44 -16.08
N LEU A 746 -4.96 1.70 -15.74
CA LEU A 746 -5.69 2.43 -14.68
C LEU A 746 -7.19 2.49 -14.99
N LYS A 747 -7.55 2.81 -16.23
CA LYS A 747 -8.95 2.84 -16.67
C LYS A 747 -9.59 1.45 -16.63
N LEU A 748 -8.88 0.41 -17.08
CA LEU A 748 -9.36 -0.97 -16.98
C LEU A 748 -9.66 -1.36 -15.53
N ARG A 749 -8.78 -1.02 -14.58
CA ARG A 749 -9.00 -1.25 -13.14
C ARG A 749 -10.25 -0.54 -12.63
N HIS A 750 -10.43 0.73 -13.02
CA HIS A 750 -11.63 1.47 -12.68
C HIS A 750 -12.90 0.77 -13.20
N TYR A 751 -12.90 0.30 -14.46
CA TYR A 751 -14.06 -0.38 -15.04
C TYR A 751 -14.33 -1.75 -14.42
N ILE A 752 -13.29 -2.47 -13.98
CA ILE A 752 -13.44 -3.70 -13.21
C ILE A 752 -14.14 -3.42 -11.88
N SER A 753 -13.76 -2.35 -11.17
CA SER A 753 -14.47 -1.95 -9.95
C SER A 753 -15.93 -1.60 -10.21
N ILE A 754 -16.25 -0.93 -11.32
CA ILE A 754 -17.65 -0.69 -11.72
C ILE A 754 -18.37 -2.02 -11.99
N ALA A 755 -17.75 -2.97 -12.70
CA ALA A 755 -18.32 -4.29 -12.96
C ALA A 755 -18.57 -5.10 -11.68
N GLU A 756 -17.67 -5.02 -10.69
CA GLU A 756 -17.84 -5.61 -9.36
C GLU A 756 -19.05 -5.01 -8.64
N LEU A 757 -19.19 -3.69 -8.68
CA LEU A 757 -20.34 -2.97 -8.12
C LEU A 757 -21.66 -3.31 -8.82
N MET A 758 -21.61 -3.63 -10.11
CA MET A 758 -22.76 -4.13 -10.88
C MET A 758 -23.12 -5.59 -10.57
N GLY A 759 -22.32 -6.30 -9.76
CA GLY A 759 -22.56 -7.71 -9.41
C GLY A 759 -22.25 -8.70 -10.53
N LEU A 760 -21.41 -8.32 -11.50
CA LEU A 760 -20.97 -9.22 -12.58
C LEU A 760 -20.24 -10.49 -12.08
N PRO A 761 -19.38 -10.44 -11.05
CA PRO A 761 -18.73 -11.65 -10.52
C PRO A 761 -19.75 -12.70 -10.05
N ARG A 762 -20.72 -12.29 -9.22
CA ARG A 762 -21.78 -13.18 -8.71
C ARG A 762 -22.68 -13.70 -9.83
N SER A 763 -22.96 -12.87 -10.84
CA SER A 763 -23.75 -13.28 -11.99
C SER A 763 -23.02 -14.35 -12.82
N SER A 764 -21.70 -14.22 -12.95
CA SER A 764 -20.85 -15.21 -13.61
C SER A 764 -20.82 -16.53 -12.83
N GLU A 765 -20.65 -16.49 -11.50
CA GLU A 765 -20.70 -17.67 -10.62
C GLU A 765 -22.07 -18.37 -10.66
N ALA A 766 -23.17 -17.62 -10.60
CA ALA A 766 -24.52 -18.16 -10.63
C ALA A 766 -24.86 -18.84 -11.96
N TYR A 767 -24.43 -18.26 -13.08
CA TYR A 767 -24.58 -18.88 -14.41
C TYR A 767 -23.82 -20.21 -14.49
N GLN A 768 -22.62 -20.27 -13.90
CA GLN A 768 -21.79 -21.48 -13.87
C GLN A 768 -22.44 -22.62 -13.06
N LEU A 769 -23.12 -22.30 -11.96
CA LEU A 769 -23.80 -23.30 -11.12
C LEU A 769 -25.11 -23.83 -11.73
N ASN A 770 -25.79 -23.05 -12.58
CA ASN A 770 -27.14 -23.35 -13.08
C ASN A 770 -27.19 -23.87 -14.53
N GLY A 771 -26.05 -24.05 -15.21
CA GLY A 771 -25.92 -24.37 -16.64
C GLY A 771 -26.51 -25.70 -17.14
N SER A 772 -27.47 -26.32 -16.43
CA SER A 772 -28.17 -27.54 -16.81
C SER A 772 -29.71 -27.46 -16.79
N THR A 773 -30.32 -26.30 -16.52
CA THR A 773 -31.80 -26.16 -16.53
C THR A 773 -32.25 -24.93 -17.32
N GLY A 774 -32.48 -25.12 -18.63
CA GLY A 774 -32.86 -24.05 -19.54
C GLY A 774 -34.21 -23.39 -19.22
N ARG A 775 -34.20 -22.06 -19.16
CA ARG A 775 -35.35 -21.13 -19.28
C ARG A 775 -34.83 -19.74 -19.67
N ASP A 776 -35.66 -18.95 -20.34
CA ASP A 776 -35.40 -17.65 -21.00
C ASP A 776 -34.59 -16.55 -20.24
N ASN A 777 -34.16 -16.77 -18.98
CA ASN A 777 -33.24 -15.90 -18.25
C ASN A 777 -31.73 -16.15 -18.58
N ASP A 778 -31.42 -17.10 -19.46
CA ASP A 778 -30.04 -17.53 -19.76
C ASP A 778 -29.21 -16.48 -20.53
N GLU A 779 -29.81 -15.70 -21.43
CA GLU A 779 -29.02 -14.83 -22.34
C GLU A 779 -28.39 -13.63 -21.62
N THR A 780 -29.13 -12.94 -20.76
CA THR A 780 -28.58 -11.79 -20.02
C THR A 780 -27.56 -12.23 -18.96
N GLN A 781 -27.72 -13.43 -18.38
CA GLN A 781 -26.73 -13.99 -17.46
C GLN A 781 -25.45 -14.40 -18.21
N LEU A 782 -25.59 -15.02 -19.38
CA LEU A 782 -24.47 -15.34 -20.26
C LEU A 782 -23.68 -14.08 -20.66
N GLN A 783 -24.36 -13.00 -21.06
CA GLN A 783 -23.71 -11.72 -21.39
C GLN A 783 -22.95 -11.12 -20.20
N ARG A 784 -23.52 -11.18 -18.98
CA ARG A 784 -22.82 -10.74 -17.75
C ARG A 784 -21.57 -11.57 -17.47
N ALA A 785 -21.68 -12.89 -17.62
CA ALA A 785 -20.56 -13.81 -17.43
C ALA A 785 -19.45 -13.57 -18.47
N GLN A 786 -19.81 -13.44 -19.75
CA GLN A 786 -18.86 -13.14 -20.83
C GLN A 786 -18.17 -11.79 -20.63
N MET A 787 -18.89 -10.76 -20.19
CA MET A 787 -18.30 -9.45 -19.90
C MET A 787 -17.29 -9.53 -18.77
N TRP A 788 -17.63 -10.20 -17.67
CA TRP A 788 -16.72 -10.42 -16.53
C TRP A 788 -15.46 -11.18 -16.95
N GLU A 789 -15.62 -12.28 -17.68
CA GLU A 789 -14.50 -13.09 -18.19
C GLU A 789 -13.57 -12.27 -19.10
N SER A 790 -14.13 -11.43 -19.96
CA SER A 790 -13.36 -10.56 -20.85
C SER A 790 -12.63 -9.44 -20.12
N LEU A 791 -13.22 -8.85 -19.08
CA LEU A 791 -12.55 -7.87 -18.22
C LEU A 791 -11.36 -8.50 -17.47
N CYS A 792 -11.55 -9.66 -16.85
CA CYS A 792 -10.48 -10.36 -16.14
C CYS A 792 -9.37 -10.83 -17.08
N SER A 793 -9.73 -11.35 -18.26
CA SER A 793 -8.76 -11.78 -19.28
C SER A 793 -7.98 -10.60 -19.85
N ALA A 794 -8.65 -9.47 -20.06
CA ALA A 794 -7.99 -8.23 -20.46
C ALA A 794 -7.04 -7.73 -19.37
N GLU A 795 -7.41 -7.79 -18.09
CA GLU A 795 -6.54 -7.40 -16.98
C GLU A 795 -5.29 -8.29 -16.90
N GLY A 796 -5.48 -9.61 -16.96
CA GLY A 796 -4.39 -10.59 -16.98
C GLY A 796 -3.40 -10.35 -18.11
N LEU A 797 -3.91 -10.17 -19.33
CA LEU A 797 -3.10 -9.87 -20.50
C LEU A 797 -2.37 -8.54 -20.35
N PHE A 798 -3.06 -7.51 -19.89
CA PHE A 798 -2.51 -6.18 -19.82
C PHE A 798 -1.46 -6.09 -18.72
N GLY A 799 -1.78 -6.59 -17.52
CA GLY A 799 -0.86 -6.72 -16.40
C GLY A 799 0.37 -7.55 -16.75
N MET A 800 0.22 -8.61 -17.56
CA MET A 800 1.36 -9.32 -18.12
C MET A 800 2.19 -8.42 -19.05
N ILE A 801 1.59 -7.76 -20.04
CA ILE A 801 2.29 -6.91 -21.02
C ILE A 801 3.10 -5.81 -20.32
N VAL A 802 2.47 -5.10 -19.39
CA VAL A 802 3.04 -3.89 -18.75
C VAL A 802 3.74 -4.16 -17.43
N ASN A 803 3.71 -5.42 -16.99
CA ASN A 803 4.24 -5.83 -15.70
C ASN A 803 3.59 -5.08 -14.53
N LEU A 804 2.26 -5.13 -14.42
CA LEU A 804 1.49 -4.53 -13.33
C LEU A 804 0.59 -5.58 -12.66
N PRO A 805 0.35 -5.50 -11.33
CA PRO A 805 -0.38 -6.52 -10.60
C PRO A 805 -1.80 -6.68 -11.12
N CYS A 806 -2.27 -7.92 -11.23
CA CYS A 806 -3.71 -8.16 -11.37
C CYS A 806 -4.31 -8.09 -9.97
N ALA A 807 -5.23 -7.15 -9.75
CA ALA A 807 -5.81 -6.94 -8.43
C ALA A 807 -7.24 -7.49 -8.31
N SER A 808 -7.80 -8.08 -9.38
CA SER A 808 -8.94 -8.99 -9.26
C SER A 808 -8.47 -10.27 -8.53
N GLN A 809 -8.70 -10.34 -7.21
CA GLN A 809 -8.41 -11.52 -6.39
C GLN A 809 -9.34 -12.71 -6.68
N TYR A 810 -10.31 -12.55 -7.57
CA TYR A 810 -11.20 -13.62 -8.00
C TYR A 810 -10.44 -14.57 -8.92
N GLN A 811 -9.98 -15.69 -8.35
CA GLN A 811 -9.66 -16.86 -9.16
C GLN A 811 -10.89 -17.16 -10.04
N GLN A 812 -10.70 -17.18 -11.36
CA GLN A 812 -11.72 -17.70 -12.28
C GLN A 812 -11.97 -19.17 -11.90
N SER A 813 -12.99 -19.43 -11.07
CA SER A 813 -13.33 -20.77 -10.59
C SER A 813 -13.77 -21.69 -11.72
N TYR A 814 -14.18 -21.12 -12.86
CA TYR A 814 -14.54 -21.85 -14.06
C TYR A 814 -13.45 -21.73 -15.14
N SER A 815 -12.91 -22.88 -15.55
CA SER A 815 -12.12 -23.00 -16.77
C SER A 815 -12.99 -23.71 -17.81
N PRO A 816 -13.36 -23.06 -18.94
CA PRO A 816 -14.09 -23.74 -19.99
C PRO A 816 -13.34 -25.00 -20.45
N PRO A 817 -14.05 -26.00 -21.02
CA PRO A 817 -13.43 -27.21 -21.50
C PRO A 817 -12.31 -26.85 -22.49
N LEU A 818 -11.11 -27.39 -22.24
CA LEU A 818 -9.94 -27.07 -23.06
C LEU A 818 -10.10 -27.58 -24.49
N ALA A 819 -10.86 -28.66 -24.66
CA ALA A 819 -11.21 -29.23 -25.95
C ALA A 819 -12.73 -29.44 -26.02
N ILE A 820 -13.31 -29.12 -27.17
CA ILE A 820 -14.70 -29.45 -27.53
C ILE A 820 -14.61 -30.27 -28.82
N ASP A 821 -15.19 -31.47 -28.83
CA ASP A 821 -15.13 -32.42 -29.97
C ASP A 821 -13.72 -32.69 -30.50
N GLY A 822 -12.72 -32.72 -29.60
CA GLY A 822 -11.31 -32.93 -29.94
C GLY A 822 -10.59 -31.70 -30.50
N VAL A 823 -11.27 -30.56 -30.65
CA VAL A 823 -10.69 -29.27 -31.08
C VAL A 823 -10.35 -28.42 -29.85
N ILE A 824 -9.08 -28.05 -29.72
CA ILE A 824 -8.58 -27.21 -28.64
C ILE A 824 -9.16 -25.81 -28.76
N GLN A 825 -9.65 -25.27 -27.65
CA GLN A 825 -10.25 -23.94 -27.56
C GLN A 825 -9.19 -22.93 -27.09
N PRO A 826 -8.67 -22.03 -27.96
CA PRO A 826 -7.57 -21.12 -27.60
C PRO A 826 -7.93 -20.19 -26.43
N ARG A 827 -9.20 -19.77 -26.34
CA ARG A 827 -9.74 -18.99 -25.22
C ARG A 827 -9.62 -19.72 -23.88
N ALA A 828 -9.94 -21.01 -23.84
CA ALA A 828 -9.86 -21.81 -22.62
C ALA A 828 -8.40 -21.99 -22.16
N TYR A 829 -7.49 -22.17 -23.12
CA TYR A 829 -6.06 -22.19 -22.82
C TYR A 829 -5.58 -20.84 -22.27
N LEU A 830 -5.99 -19.73 -22.90
CA LEU A 830 -5.61 -18.39 -22.50
C LEU A 830 -6.04 -18.06 -21.07
N ILE A 831 -7.29 -18.38 -20.70
CA ILE A 831 -7.81 -18.22 -19.33
C ILE A 831 -6.92 -18.95 -18.31
N ARG A 832 -6.60 -20.23 -18.55
CA ARG A 832 -5.74 -21.03 -17.67
C ARG A 832 -4.32 -20.47 -17.61
N LEU A 833 -3.80 -20.00 -18.73
CA LEU A 833 -2.49 -19.36 -18.81
C LEU A 833 -2.43 -18.07 -17.99
N MET A 834 -3.48 -17.23 -18.05
CA MET A 834 -3.55 -16.01 -17.24
C MET A 834 -3.61 -16.32 -15.74
N ASN A 835 -4.34 -17.36 -15.34
CA ASN A 835 -4.36 -17.81 -13.93
C ASN A 835 -2.99 -18.28 -13.41
N ILE A 836 -2.12 -18.80 -14.27
CA ILE A 836 -0.73 -19.12 -13.90
C ILE A 836 0.10 -17.83 -13.86
N SER A 837 -0.08 -16.95 -14.86
CA SER A 837 0.65 -15.68 -14.98
C SER A 837 0.44 -14.76 -13.77
N THR A 838 -0.78 -14.65 -13.23
CA THR A 838 -1.06 -13.80 -12.06
C THR A 838 -0.29 -14.23 -10.82
N LYS A 839 -0.02 -15.54 -10.66
CA LYS A 839 0.77 -16.07 -9.53
C LYS A 839 2.26 -15.71 -9.59
N ILE A 840 2.78 -15.35 -10.77
CA ILE A 840 4.17 -14.91 -10.94
C ILE A 840 4.46 -13.65 -10.12
N GLN A 841 3.44 -12.79 -9.92
CA GLN A 841 3.58 -11.49 -9.26
C GLN A 841 3.60 -11.58 -7.73
N TYR A 842 3.00 -12.63 -7.18
CA TYR A 842 2.89 -12.85 -5.73
C TYR A 842 3.86 -13.92 -5.21
N ARG A 843 4.75 -14.42 -6.07
CA ARG A 843 5.74 -15.42 -5.68
C ARG A 843 6.86 -14.75 -4.89
N ASP A 844 7.43 -15.50 -3.96
CA ASP A 844 8.73 -15.17 -3.39
C ASP A 844 9.81 -15.35 -4.47
N ALA A 845 10.40 -14.24 -4.93
CA ALA A 845 11.44 -14.25 -5.97
C ALA A 845 12.79 -14.80 -5.47
N GLU A 846 12.96 -14.97 -4.16
CA GLU A 846 14.16 -15.57 -3.56
C GLU A 846 14.05 -17.10 -3.52
N LEU A 847 12.84 -17.67 -3.51
CA LEU A 847 12.60 -19.10 -3.38
C LEU A 847 12.51 -19.84 -4.73
N TYR A 848 13.56 -20.60 -5.07
CA TYR A 848 13.61 -21.37 -6.33
C TYR A 848 12.47 -22.39 -6.50
N ALA A 849 12.02 -22.99 -5.40
CA ALA A 849 10.91 -23.95 -5.41
C ALA A 849 9.60 -23.36 -5.97
N SER A 850 9.33 -22.08 -5.71
CA SER A 850 8.15 -21.37 -6.25
C SER A 850 8.19 -21.27 -7.78
N THR A 851 9.37 -21.05 -8.36
CA THR A 851 9.55 -21.03 -9.83
C THR A 851 9.31 -22.42 -10.43
N LEU A 852 9.81 -23.47 -9.81
CA LEU A 852 9.61 -24.84 -10.29
C LEU A 852 8.14 -25.28 -10.20
N GLU A 853 7.41 -24.86 -9.17
CA GLU A 853 5.99 -25.16 -9.03
C GLU A 853 5.14 -24.47 -10.11
N LEU A 854 5.46 -23.22 -10.47
CA LEU A 854 4.80 -22.52 -11.56
C LEU A 854 5.10 -23.15 -12.93
N ASP A 855 6.36 -23.53 -13.18
CA ASP A 855 6.72 -24.25 -14.42
C ASP A 855 6.04 -25.64 -14.47
N ARG A 856 5.90 -26.34 -13.33
CA ARG A 856 5.14 -27.58 -13.24
C ARG A 856 3.68 -27.37 -13.64
N GLN A 857 3.01 -26.34 -13.12
CA GLN A 857 1.63 -26.00 -13.50
C GLN A 857 1.52 -25.69 -14.99
N LEU A 858 2.51 -24.97 -15.54
CA LEU A 858 2.55 -24.65 -16.97
C LEU A 858 2.74 -25.91 -17.84
N ASN A 859 3.63 -26.83 -17.43
CA ASN A 859 3.86 -28.09 -18.14
C ASN A 859 2.63 -29.02 -18.08
N VAL A 860 1.88 -29.03 -16.97
CA VAL A 860 0.59 -29.73 -16.86
C VAL A 860 -0.44 -29.18 -17.84
N LEU A 861 -0.42 -27.87 -18.11
CA LEU A 861 -1.29 -27.28 -19.12
C LEU A 861 -0.84 -27.68 -20.54
N VAL A 862 0.46 -27.72 -20.82
CA VAL A 862 1.02 -28.18 -22.10
C VAL A 862 0.65 -29.64 -22.37
N SER A 863 0.70 -30.52 -21.36
CA SER A 863 0.41 -31.95 -21.53
C SER A 863 -1.03 -32.26 -21.89
N GLN A 864 -1.96 -31.32 -21.70
CA GLN A 864 -3.38 -31.47 -22.04
C GLN A 864 -3.67 -31.15 -23.52
N VAL A 865 -2.66 -30.73 -24.28
CA VAL A 865 -2.79 -30.27 -25.67
C VAL A 865 -1.92 -31.14 -26.59
N PRO A 866 -2.41 -31.59 -27.76
CA PRO A 866 -1.62 -32.43 -28.65
C PRO A 866 -0.42 -31.68 -29.25
N LYS A 867 0.67 -32.41 -29.55
CA LYS A 867 1.89 -31.84 -30.16
C LYS A 867 1.62 -31.11 -31.48
N SER A 868 0.62 -31.56 -32.25
CA SER A 868 0.20 -30.93 -33.51
C SER A 868 -0.30 -29.50 -33.33
N TRP A 869 -0.88 -29.17 -32.17
CA TRP A 869 -1.37 -27.82 -31.89
C TRP A 869 -0.23 -26.81 -31.87
N TRP A 870 0.96 -27.20 -31.41
CA TRP A 870 2.13 -26.33 -31.33
C TRP A 870 2.81 -26.09 -32.68
N ALA A 871 2.42 -26.75 -33.76
CA ALA A 871 3.05 -26.58 -35.06
C ALA A 871 2.67 -25.24 -35.72
N ILE A 872 3.65 -24.49 -36.23
CA ILE A 872 3.39 -23.33 -37.10
C ILE A 872 3.09 -23.87 -38.51
N SER A 873 1.82 -23.98 -38.88
CA SER A 873 1.46 -24.39 -40.24
C SER A 873 1.48 -23.20 -41.20
N SER A 874 2.07 -23.40 -42.39
CA SER A 874 2.27 -22.35 -43.39
C SER A 874 0.97 -21.99 -44.11
N GLY A 875 0.27 -20.96 -43.65
CA GLY A 875 -0.60 -20.18 -44.55
C GLY A 875 -1.67 -19.28 -43.95
N LYS A 876 -2.21 -19.58 -42.75
CA LYS A 876 -3.34 -18.79 -42.20
C LYS A 876 -3.18 -18.50 -40.71
N LEU A 877 -3.24 -17.22 -40.36
CA LEU A 877 -3.28 -16.75 -38.98
C LEU A 877 -4.53 -17.29 -38.27
N GLN A 878 -4.35 -17.81 -37.07
CA GLN A 878 -5.39 -18.36 -36.18
C GLN A 878 -5.15 -17.86 -34.76
N SER A 879 -6.19 -17.86 -33.92
CA SER A 879 -6.13 -17.40 -32.53
C SER A 879 -5.13 -18.18 -31.66
N GLU A 880 -4.92 -19.46 -31.95
CA GLU A 880 -3.93 -20.30 -31.24
C GLU A 880 -2.50 -19.77 -31.35
N HIS A 881 -2.10 -19.18 -32.48
CA HIS A 881 -0.74 -18.67 -32.66
C HIS A 881 -0.42 -17.53 -31.67
N VAL A 882 -1.41 -16.68 -31.37
CA VAL A 882 -1.28 -15.61 -30.35
C VAL A 882 -1.14 -16.23 -28.97
N VAL A 883 -1.96 -17.23 -28.65
CA VAL A 883 -1.92 -17.92 -27.34
C VAL A 883 -0.59 -18.65 -27.13
N GLN A 884 -0.03 -19.28 -28.17
CA GLN A 884 1.28 -19.92 -28.14
C GLN A 884 2.40 -18.91 -27.88
N PHE A 885 2.36 -17.74 -28.53
CA PHE A 885 3.31 -16.68 -28.25
C PHE A 885 3.24 -16.21 -26.79
N LEU A 886 2.03 -15.97 -26.29
CA LEU A 886 1.81 -15.58 -24.89
C LEU A 886 2.28 -16.65 -23.90
N HIS A 887 2.11 -17.94 -24.22
CA HIS A 887 2.59 -19.05 -23.41
C HIS A 887 4.11 -18.95 -23.18
N TYR A 888 4.88 -18.78 -24.26
CA TYR A 888 6.33 -18.67 -24.15
C TYR A 888 6.77 -17.38 -23.44
N CYS A 889 6.02 -16.29 -23.59
CA CYS A 889 6.24 -15.07 -22.79
C CYS A 889 6.06 -15.33 -21.28
N VAL A 890 5.03 -16.08 -20.89
CA VAL A 890 4.80 -16.49 -19.49
C VAL A 890 5.91 -17.43 -19.01
N LYS A 891 6.31 -18.42 -19.80
CA LYS A 891 7.40 -19.35 -19.44
C LYS A 891 8.73 -18.61 -19.25
N MET A 892 9.06 -17.68 -20.14
CA MET A 892 10.22 -16.81 -20.01
C MET A 892 10.21 -16.10 -18.64
N ARG A 893 9.08 -15.48 -18.27
CA ARG A 893 8.92 -14.74 -16.99
C ARG A 893 9.03 -15.62 -15.76
N ILE A 894 8.53 -16.86 -15.82
CA ILE A 894 8.64 -17.82 -14.72
C ILE A 894 10.11 -18.04 -14.35
N HIS A 895 10.99 -18.20 -15.33
CA HIS A 895 12.40 -18.51 -15.11
C HIS A 895 13.33 -17.29 -15.08
N LEU A 896 12.85 -16.11 -15.50
CA LEU A 896 13.68 -14.93 -15.74
C LEU A 896 14.58 -14.54 -14.56
N SER A 897 14.04 -14.52 -13.33
CA SER A 897 14.78 -14.10 -12.13
C SER A 897 16.00 -14.97 -11.83
N PHE A 898 15.90 -16.28 -12.08
CA PHE A 898 16.99 -17.23 -11.85
C PHE A 898 17.88 -17.39 -13.08
N ALA A 899 17.32 -17.24 -14.29
CA ALA A 899 18.09 -17.27 -15.53
C ALA A 899 19.09 -16.11 -15.63
N MET A 900 18.78 -14.99 -14.98
CA MET A 900 19.56 -13.76 -14.96
C MET A 900 20.50 -13.65 -13.74
N ARG A 901 20.63 -14.67 -12.89
CA ARG A 901 21.65 -14.67 -11.82
C ARG A 901 23.03 -15.01 -12.40
N GLN A 902 24.05 -14.26 -12.00
CA GLN A 902 25.44 -14.44 -12.44
C GLN A 902 26.20 -15.55 -11.70
N ASP A 903 25.57 -16.25 -10.76
CA ASP A 903 26.22 -17.32 -10.02
C ASP A 903 26.69 -18.44 -10.97
N THR A 904 27.99 -18.76 -10.87
CA THR A 904 28.68 -19.80 -11.63
C THR A 904 28.30 -21.22 -11.18
N GLY A 905 27.41 -21.37 -10.20
CA GLY A 905 26.91 -22.65 -9.72
C GLY A 905 25.89 -23.28 -10.70
N ASP A 906 25.90 -24.61 -10.76
CA ASP A 906 24.98 -25.40 -11.60
C ASP A 906 23.53 -25.42 -11.09
N GLU A 907 23.27 -24.85 -9.90
CA GLU A 907 21.97 -24.90 -9.21
C GLU A 907 20.79 -24.40 -10.07
N TYR A 908 21.00 -23.37 -10.89
CA TYR A 908 19.95 -22.75 -11.71
C TYR A 908 20.05 -23.09 -13.20
N ILE A 909 20.84 -24.10 -13.58
CA ILE A 909 21.06 -24.47 -14.99
C ILE A 909 19.75 -24.81 -15.71
N TYR A 910 18.82 -25.48 -15.02
CA TYR A 910 17.50 -25.81 -15.56
C TYR A 910 16.72 -24.55 -15.94
N SER A 911 16.67 -23.55 -15.06
CA SER A 911 15.94 -22.30 -15.34
C SER A 911 16.61 -21.45 -16.42
N ARG A 912 17.94 -21.46 -16.50
CA ARG A 912 18.67 -20.82 -17.61
C ARG A 912 18.29 -21.44 -18.96
N LEU A 913 18.28 -22.76 -19.05
CA LEU A 913 17.89 -23.49 -20.27
C LEU A 913 16.41 -23.29 -20.61
N ALA A 914 15.52 -23.45 -19.63
CA ALA A 914 14.09 -23.28 -19.83
C ALA A 914 13.71 -21.84 -20.25
N CYS A 915 14.39 -20.83 -19.70
CA CYS A 915 14.22 -19.43 -20.11
C CYS A 915 14.74 -19.18 -21.53
N LYS A 916 15.92 -19.71 -21.87
CA LYS A 916 16.50 -19.62 -23.22
C LYS A 916 15.58 -20.24 -24.26
N ASP A 917 15.12 -21.47 -24.04
CA ASP A 917 14.19 -22.17 -24.92
C ASP A 917 12.89 -21.38 -25.10
N ALA A 918 12.32 -20.87 -24.01
CA ALA A 918 11.12 -20.04 -24.06
C ALA A 918 11.34 -18.76 -24.90
N CYS A 919 12.48 -18.11 -24.77
CA CYS A 919 12.82 -16.93 -25.58
C CYS A 919 12.96 -17.29 -27.06
N GLU A 920 13.59 -18.42 -27.41
CA GLU A 920 13.73 -18.90 -28.79
C GLU A 920 12.35 -19.14 -29.43
N PHE A 921 11.47 -19.88 -28.75
CA PHE A 921 10.12 -20.14 -29.26
C PHE A 921 9.25 -18.88 -29.31
N ALA A 922 9.39 -17.94 -28.37
CA ALA A 922 8.71 -16.65 -28.43
C ALA A 922 9.14 -15.85 -29.66
N VAL A 923 10.44 -15.80 -29.95
CA VAL A 923 11.00 -15.10 -31.11
C VAL A 923 10.55 -15.75 -32.43
N GLU A 924 10.56 -17.08 -32.54
CA GLU A 924 10.06 -17.81 -33.71
C GLU A 924 8.58 -17.47 -33.99
N ARG A 925 7.75 -17.38 -32.94
CA ARG A 925 6.30 -17.15 -33.05
C ARG A 925 6.01 -15.69 -33.37
N TYR A 926 6.79 -14.78 -32.80
CA TYR A 926 6.77 -13.37 -33.14
C TYR A 926 7.02 -13.14 -34.64
N GLN A 927 7.98 -13.85 -35.25
CA GLN A 927 8.28 -13.72 -36.67
C GLN A 927 7.06 -14.03 -37.54
N PHE A 928 6.40 -15.17 -37.29
CA PHE A 928 5.18 -15.55 -37.99
C PHE A 928 4.04 -14.54 -37.74
N LEU A 929 3.78 -14.20 -36.47
CA LEU A 929 2.68 -13.31 -36.08
C LEU A 929 2.83 -11.92 -36.70
N ARG A 930 4.02 -11.32 -36.61
CA ARG A 930 4.25 -9.98 -37.15
C ARG A 930 4.34 -9.93 -38.65
N GLN A 931 4.61 -11.04 -39.35
CA GLN A 931 4.48 -11.08 -40.81
C GLN A 931 3.02 -11.19 -41.24
N ALA A 932 2.21 -11.97 -40.51
CA ALA A 932 0.80 -12.20 -40.83
C ALA A 932 -0.14 -11.06 -40.41
N LEU A 933 0.19 -10.31 -39.35
CA LEU A 933 -0.61 -9.21 -38.82
C LEU A 933 -0.35 -7.86 -39.54
N PRO A 934 -1.35 -6.97 -39.63
CA PRO A 934 -1.15 -5.58 -40.06
C PRO A 934 -0.12 -4.85 -39.20
N SER A 935 0.61 -3.88 -39.77
CA SER A 935 1.71 -3.19 -39.06
C SER A 935 1.24 -2.45 -37.79
N ASN A 936 0.04 -1.86 -37.83
CA ASN A 936 -0.50 -0.99 -36.77
C ASN A 936 -1.73 -1.60 -36.06
N ILE A 937 -1.92 -2.92 -36.08
CA ILE A 937 -2.94 -3.54 -35.22
C ILE A 937 -2.64 -3.20 -33.76
N PHE A 938 -3.65 -2.96 -32.92
CA PHE A 938 -3.47 -2.47 -31.55
C PHE A 938 -2.52 -3.33 -30.68
N ILE A 939 -2.44 -4.65 -30.91
CA ILE A 939 -1.52 -5.54 -30.17
C ILE A 939 -0.06 -5.48 -30.65
N SER A 940 0.23 -4.80 -31.76
CA SER A 940 1.56 -4.77 -32.40
C SER A 940 2.66 -4.37 -31.43
N GLN A 941 2.47 -3.25 -30.73
CA GLN A 941 3.48 -2.75 -29.79
C GLN A 941 3.69 -3.70 -28.61
N ALA A 942 2.63 -4.36 -28.14
CA ALA A 942 2.74 -5.36 -27.09
C ALA A 942 3.56 -6.58 -27.55
N LEU A 943 3.35 -7.04 -28.79
CA LEU A 943 4.14 -8.11 -29.39
C LEU A 943 5.61 -7.69 -29.55
N ASP A 944 5.85 -6.48 -30.09
CA ASP A 944 7.19 -5.92 -30.28
C ASP A 944 7.93 -5.80 -28.93
N LEU A 945 7.24 -5.37 -27.87
CA LEU A 945 7.76 -5.26 -26.51
C LEU A 945 8.22 -6.61 -25.92
N GLN A 946 7.37 -7.64 -26.04
CA GLN A 946 7.71 -8.97 -25.53
C GLN A 946 8.84 -9.61 -26.35
N ALA A 947 8.83 -9.44 -27.67
CA ALA A 947 9.89 -9.96 -28.54
C ALA A 947 11.23 -9.25 -28.32
N PHE A 948 11.22 -7.94 -28.11
CA PHE A 948 12.41 -7.18 -27.71
C PHE A 948 13.01 -7.76 -26.42
N THR A 949 12.17 -7.95 -25.40
CA THR A 949 12.61 -8.48 -24.10
C THR A 949 13.19 -9.89 -24.24
N ALA A 950 12.49 -10.80 -24.93
CA ALA A 950 12.98 -12.15 -25.20
C ALA A 950 14.31 -12.15 -25.98
N THR A 951 14.48 -11.22 -26.91
CA THR A 951 15.69 -11.07 -27.72
C THR A 951 16.88 -10.57 -26.88
N VAL A 952 16.66 -9.64 -25.95
CA VAL A 952 17.74 -9.20 -25.03
C VAL A 952 18.12 -10.33 -24.08
N VAL A 953 17.13 -11.03 -23.49
CA VAL A 953 17.37 -12.15 -22.57
C VAL A 953 18.19 -13.25 -23.26
N ILE A 954 17.77 -13.71 -24.44
CA ILE A 954 18.50 -14.78 -25.15
C ILE A 954 19.93 -14.38 -25.51
N ILE A 955 20.17 -13.12 -25.87
CA ILE A 955 21.52 -12.61 -26.12
C ILE A 955 22.37 -12.71 -24.84
N LEU A 956 21.89 -12.15 -23.72
CA LEU A 956 22.63 -12.13 -22.46
C LEU A 956 22.89 -13.54 -21.90
N THR A 957 21.87 -14.42 -21.92
CA THR A 957 22.00 -15.78 -21.40
C THR A 957 22.89 -16.67 -22.28
N SER A 958 22.91 -16.46 -23.59
CA SER A 958 23.75 -17.26 -24.50
C SER A 958 25.24 -16.95 -24.30
N TYR A 959 25.60 -15.67 -24.12
CA TYR A 959 26.99 -15.30 -23.83
C TYR A 959 27.46 -15.79 -22.44
N SER A 960 26.57 -15.85 -21.45
CA SER A 960 26.91 -16.34 -20.10
C SER A 960 27.19 -17.85 -20.04
N LEU A 961 26.60 -18.65 -20.93
CA LEU A 961 26.78 -20.12 -20.96
C LEU A 961 28.05 -20.56 -21.74
N ARG A 962 28.93 -19.61 -22.10
CA ARG A 962 30.12 -19.84 -22.96
C ARG A 962 29.81 -20.45 -24.34
N ASP A 963 28.54 -20.52 -24.71
CA ASP A 963 28.06 -20.91 -26.03
C ASP A 963 28.08 -19.65 -26.90
N ARG A 964 29.16 -19.42 -27.65
CA ARG A 964 29.20 -18.33 -28.65
C ARG A 964 27.90 -18.39 -29.45
N LEU A 965 27.19 -17.25 -29.59
CA LEU A 965 25.88 -17.17 -30.25
C LEU A 965 25.80 -18.16 -31.42
N SER A 966 24.99 -19.21 -31.25
CA SER A 966 24.85 -20.24 -32.28
C SER A 966 24.36 -19.59 -33.58
N GLY A 967 24.71 -20.16 -34.74
CA GLY A 967 24.28 -19.61 -36.03
C GLY A 967 22.76 -19.46 -36.15
N ARG A 968 22.00 -20.30 -35.42
CA ARG A 968 20.54 -20.23 -35.32
C ARG A 968 20.07 -18.99 -34.54
N ILE A 969 20.68 -18.68 -33.39
CA ILE A 969 20.31 -17.52 -32.56
C ILE A 969 20.66 -16.22 -33.30
N ASN A 970 21.85 -16.13 -33.91
CA ASN A 970 22.22 -14.97 -34.73
C ASN A 970 21.20 -14.70 -35.85
N SER A 971 20.75 -15.76 -36.53
CA SER A 971 19.73 -15.66 -37.58
C SER A 971 18.38 -15.18 -37.02
N ALA A 972 17.97 -15.70 -35.86
CA ALA A 972 16.72 -15.30 -35.21
C ALA A 972 16.74 -13.82 -34.76
N VAL A 973 17.84 -13.37 -34.15
CA VAL A 973 18.02 -11.97 -33.73
C VAL A 973 18.03 -11.02 -34.93
N ALA A 974 18.76 -11.36 -36.00
CA ALA A 974 18.79 -10.56 -37.22
C ALA A 974 17.40 -10.40 -37.86
N LEU A 975 16.59 -11.47 -37.81
CA LEU A 975 15.23 -11.44 -38.33
C LEU A 975 14.28 -10.60 -37.47
N VAL A 976 14.43 -10.60 -36.14
CA VAL A 976 13.68 -9.70 -35.24
C VAL A 976 13.99 -8.23 -35.55
N ILE A 977 15.28 -7.89 -35.68
CA ILE A 977 15.72 -6.55 -36.07
C ILE A 977 15.08 -6.14 -37.40
N HIS A 978 15.19 -7.01 -38.41
CA HIS A 978 14.63 -6.75 -39.74
C HIS A 978 13.12 -6.48 -39.70
N ILE A 979 12.36 -7.31 -38.98
CA ILE A 979 10.91 -7.15 -38.83
C ILE A 979 10.58 -5.84 -38.13
N MET A 980 11.25 -5.54 -37.00
CA MET A 980 11.00 -4.29 -36.26
C MET A 980 11.26 -3.04 -37.13
N GLU A 981 12.33 -3.04 -37.93
CA GLU A 981 12.63 -1.94 -38.84
C GLU A 981 11.65 -1.83 -40.02
N GLU A 982 11.33 -2.96 -40.65
CA GLU A 982 10.36 -2.99 -41.74
C GLU A 982 9.00 -2.46 -41.27
N ARG A 983 8.58 -2.85 -40.05
CA ARG A 983 7.33 -2.39 -39.46
C ARG A 983 7.38 -0.92 -39.05
N SER A 984 8.49 -0.45 -38.45
CA SER A 984 8.64 0.98 -38.10
C SER A 984 8.49 1.91 -39.31
N ARG A 985 9.00 1.52 -40.49
CA ARG A 985 8.85 2.31 -41.73
C ARG A 985 7.42 2.43 -42.24
N LYS A 986 6.52 1.55 -41.78
CA LYS A 986 5.10 1.49 -42.16
C LYS A 986 4.16 2.05 -41.07
N SER A 987 4.72 2.51 -39.95
CA SER A 987 3.99 2.93 -38.75
C SER A 987 4.24 4.41 -38.47
N PHE A 988 3.18 5.21 -38.33
CA PHE A 988 3.30 6.63 -37.97
C PHE A 988 3.12 6.83 -36.47
N GLY A 989 4.04 7.53 -35.81
CA GLY A 989 3.93 7.91 -34.39
C GLY A 989 4.22 6.79 -33.40
N PHE A 990 4.90 5.72 -33.82
CA PHE A 990 5.20 4.55 -32.99
C PHE A 990 6.69 4.17 -33.07
N ASP A 991 7.52 4.89 -32.32
CA ASP A 991 8.99 4.79 -32.39
C ASP A 991 9.58 3.58 -31.66
N PHE A 992 8.76 2.79 -30.95
CA PHE A 992 9.21 1.66 -30.14
C PHE A 992 10.01 0.63 -30.95
N ALA A 993 9.47 0.17 -32.09
CA ALA A 993 10.12 -0.86 -32.89
C ALA A 993 11.48 -0.40 -33.44
N LEU A 994 11.60 0.87 -33.82
CA LEU A 994 12.86 1.46 -34.30
C LEU A 994 13.89 1.54 -33.16
N CYS A 995 13.48 2.02 -31.99
CA CYS A 995 14.34 2.10 -30.80
C CYS A 995 14.78 0.71 -30.34
N GLY A 996 13.87 -0.27 -30.33
CA GLY A 996 14.16 -1.66 -30.00
C GLY A 996 15.17 -2.30 -30.96
N ALA A 997 14.99 -2.13 -32.27
CA ALA A 997 15.93 -2.62 -33.28
C ALA A 997 17.33 -1.98 -33.14
N SER A 998 17.40 -0.67 -32.93
CA SER A 998 18.67 0.05 -32.71
C SER A 998 19.36 -0.45 -31.43
N THR A 999 18.59 -0.66 -30.36
CA THR A 999 19.10 -1.17 -29.08
C THR A 999 19.69 -2.58 -29.19
N ILE A 1000 18.98 -3.50 -29.86
CA ILE A 1000 19.49 -4.87 -30.07
C ILE A 1000 20.79 -4.85 -30.88
N ARG A 1001 20.91 -3.98 -31.90
CA ARG A 1001 22.16 -3.84 -32.66
C ARG A 1001 23.31 -3.31 -31.83
N SER A 1002 23.07 -2.28 -31.01
CA SER A 1002 24.09 -1.72 -30.12
C SER A 1002 24.61 -2.78 -29.15
N LEU A 1003 23.71 -3.60 -28.60
CA LEU A 1003 24.08 -4.75 -27.76
C LEU A 1003 24.89 -5.79 -28.55
N MET A 1004 24.44 -6.20 -29.74
CA MET A 1004 25.20 -7.15 -30.56
C MET A 1004 26.59 -6.62 -30.94
N LYS A 1005 26.71 -5.34 -31.29
CA LYS A 1005 27.99 -4.71 -31.64
C LYS A 1005 28.96 -4.73 -30.46
N LEU A 1006 28.49 -4.40 -29.25
CA LEU A 1006 29.29 -4.49 -28.04
C LEU A 1006 29.82 -5.92 -27.79
N LEU A 1007 29.00 -6.93 -28.11
CA LEU A 1007 29.30 -8.33 -27.88
C LEU A 1007 30.12 -9.02 -28.99
N GLN A 1008 30.25 -8.42 -30.17
CA GLN A 1008 30.94 -9.01 -31.34
C GLN A 1008 32.28 -8.34 -31.68
N ASP A 1009 32.51 -7.08 -31.28
CA ASP A 1009 33.66 -6.31 -31.76
C ASP A 1009 34.88 -6.37 -30.82
N ASP A 1010 35.84 -7.25 -31.13
CA ASP A 1010 37.08 -7.45 -30.36
C ASP A 1010 38.08 -6.29 -30.43
N LYS A 1011 37.84 -5.25 -31.26
CA LYS A 1011 38.87 -4.28 -31.66
C LYS A 1011 38.60 -2.81 -31.34
N ILE A 1012 37.45 -2.44 -30.77
CA ILE A 1012 37.12 -1.02 -30.53
C ILE A 1012 37.55 -0.57 -29.12
N SER A 1013 38.51 0.35 -29.08
CA SER A 1013 39.10 0.98 -27.90
C SER A 1013 38.28 2.13 -27.27
N GLY A 1014 36.99 2.26 -27.60
CA GLY A 1014 36.22 3.49 -27.34
C GLY A 1014 34.97 3.41 -26.44
N LEU A 1015 34.33 2.25 -26.28
CA LEU A 1015 33.19 2.09 -25.35
C LEU A 1015 33.21 0.70 -24.73
N GLN A 1016 33.49 0.64 -23.42
CA GLN A 1016 33.53 -0.62 -22.66
C GLN A 1016 32.21 -0.90 -21.93
N GLU A 1017 31.17 -0.07 -22.09
CA GLU A 1017 29.92 -0.19 -21.33
C GLU A 1017 28.69 0.32 -22.12
N LEU A 1018 27.54 -0.34 -21.95
CA LEU A 1018 26.24 -0.01 -22.53
C LEU A 1018 25.16 -0.16 -21.46
N THR A 1019 24.38 0.89 -21.22
CA THR A 1019 23.20 0.82 -20.34
C THR A 1019 21.94 0.74 -21.18
N LEU A 1020 21.12 -0.27 -20.93
CA LEU A 1020 19.86 -0.53 -21.63
C LEU A 1020 18.71 -0.45 -20.64
N ARG A 1021 17.61 0.22 -21.00
CA ARG A 1021 16.35 0.10 -20.25
C ARG A 1021 15.50 -0.97 -20.91
N VAL A 1022 15.44 -2.15 -20.29
CA VAL A 1022 14.78 -3.32 -20.86
C VAL A 1022 13.51 -3.61 -20.04
N PRO A 1023 12.34 -3.68 -20.68
CA PRO A 1023 11.10 -4.09 -20.01
C PRO A 1023 11.30 -5.41 -19.25
N LEU A 1024 10.73 -5.54 -18.05
CA LEU A 1024 10.90 -6.66 -17.11
C LEU A 1024 12.29 -6.81 -16.46
N LEU A 1025 13.35 -6.26 -17.06
CA LEU A 1025 14.70 -6.33 -16.50
C LEU A 1025 15.15 -5.00 -15.90
N GLY A 1026 14.45 -3.89 -16.13
CA GLY A 1026 14.86 -2.57 -15.65
C GLY A 1026 16.08 -2.03 -16.40
N LYS A 1027 16.94 -1.28 -15.72
CA LYS A 1027 18.23 -0.84 -16.27
C LYS A 1027 19.24 -1.99 -16.24
N VAL A 1028 19.70 -2.41 -17.42
CA VAL A 1028 20.74 -3.43 -17.64
C VAL A 1028 22.03 -2.75 -18.07
N HIS A 1029 23.07 -2.82 -17.25
CA HIS A 1029 24.41 -2.33 -17.55
C HIS A 1029 25.22 -3.49 -18.11
N VAL A 1030 25.73 -3.39 -19.33
CA VAL A 1030 26.56 -4.41 -19.97
C VAL A 1030 27.95 -3.85 -20.18
N ARG A 1031 28.96 -4.45 -19.54
CA ARG A 1031 30.35 -4.02 -19.56
C ARG A 1031 31.27 -5.10 -20.10
N ARG A 1032 32.30 -4.69 -20.84
CA ARG A 1032 33.38 -5.55 -21.30
C ARG A 1032 34.63 -5.32 -20.44
N ASN A 1033 35.17 -6.38 -19.86
CA ASN A 1033 36.39 -6.31 -19.05
C ASN A 1033 37.63 -6.37 -19.97
N SER A 1034 38.42 -5.29 -20.00
CA SER A 1034 39.64 -5.21 -20.81
C SER A 1034 40.79 -6.00 -20.15
N HIS A 1035 41.53 -6.78 -20.94
CA HIS A 1035 42.73 -7.49 -20.48
C HIS A 1035 43.82 -6.47 -20.09
N GLY A 1036 44.00 -6.22 -18.79
CA GLY A 1036 45.14 -5.46 -18.30
C GLY A 1036 44.98 -4.83 -16.92
N SER A 1037 45.02 -5.62 -15.85
CA SER A 1037 45.57 -5.15 -14.56
C SER A 1037 46.08 -6.32 -13.74
N LYS A 1038 47.40 -6.53 -13.77
CA LYS A 1038 48.11 -7.51 -12.95
C LYS A 1038 48.12 -7.02 -11.49
N LYS A 1039 47.59 -7.80 -10.54
CA LYS A 1039 48.05 -7.73 -9.15
C LYS A 1039 49.31 -8.59 -9.02
N ALA A 1040 50.39 -7.97 -8.53
CA ALA A 1040 51.70 -8.57 -8.38
C ALA A 1040 51.72 -9.63 -7.27
N GLU A 1041 52.21 -10.82 -7.60
CA GLU A 1041 52.58 -11.87 -6.65
C GLU A 1041 53.93 -11.51 -6.00
N ALA A 1042 53.97 -11.49 -4.67
CA ALA A 1042 55.22 -11.57 -3.90
C ALA A 1042 55.42 -13.03 -3.45
N GLN A 1043 56.62 -13.53 -3.76
CA GLN A 1043 57.05 -14.92 -3.70
C GLN A 1043 57.11 -15.51 -2.28
N PHE A 1044 56.69 -16.77 -2.13
CA PHE A 1044 57.17 -17.67 -1.09
C PHE A 1044 57.50 -19.05 -1.70
N THR A 1045 58.76 -19.46 -1.59
CA THR A 1045 59.27 -20.81 -1.94
C THR A 1045 59.04 -21.79 -0.78
N PRO A 1046 58.57 -23.04 -1.03
CA PRO A 1046 58.48 -24.09 -0.02
C PRO A 1046 59.69 -25.05 -0.05
N GLN A 1047 60.10 -25.54 1.12
CA GLN A 1047 61.07 -26.65 1.29
C GLN A 1047 60.35 -27.97 1.62
N ASP A 1048 60.82 -29.03 0.96
CA ASP A 1048 60.41 -30.43 0.99
C ASP A 1048 60.42 -31.13 2.37
N GLN A 1049 59.56 -32.17 2.51
CA GLN A 1049 59.96 -33.59 2.72
C GLN A 1049 58.76 -34.56 2.89
N GLY A 1050 58.68 -35.64 2.07
CA GLY A 1050 58.16 -36.95 2.51
C GLY A 1050 57.04 -37.68 1.71
N LEU A 1051 57.44 -38.40 0.65
CA LEU A 1051 56.84 -39.49 -0.20
C LEU A 1051 55.90 -40.58 0.47
N PRO A 1052 55.26 -41.56 -0.26
CA PRO A 1052 54.58 -41.54 -1.58
C PRO A 1052 53.37 -42.54 -1.82
N LEU A 1053 52.71 -42.37 -3.00
CA LEU A 1053 52.22 -43.36 -4.00
C LEU A 1053 50.79 -43.99 -3.98
N LEU A 1054 50.00 -43.62 -5.02
CA LEU A 1054 49.33 -44.42 -6.08
C LEU A 1054 48.06 -43.65 -6.54
N THR A 1055 47.73 -43.32 -7.79
CA THR A 1055 48.25 -43.58 -9.16
C THR A 1055 47.62 -42.54 -10.11
N SER A 1056 48.27 -42.32 -11.25
CA SER A 1056 48.11 -41.27 -12.25
C SER A 1056 46.89 -41.34 -13.19
N ILE A 1057 46.32 -40.17 -13.52
CA ILE A 1057 45.70 -39.81 -14.83
C ILE A 1057 46.13 -38.35 -15.14
N PRO A 1058 46.53 -37.97 -16.38
CA PRO A 1058 47.30 -36.74 -16.65
C PRO A 1058 46.47 -35.45 -16.57
N PRO A 1059 47.06 -34.28 -16.27
CA PRO A 1059 46.36 -33.00 -16.36
C PRO A 1059 46.34 -32.56 -17.82
N ALA A 1060 45.13 -32.30 -18.34
CA ALA A 1060 44.99 -31.49 -19.55
C ALA A 1060 45.36 -30.05 -19.19
N GLN A 1061 46.48 -29.58 -19.74
CA GLN A 1061 46.79 -28.17 -19.83
C GLN A 1061 45.70 -27.46 -20.64
N GLY A 1062 44.92 -26.63 -19.96
CA GLY A 1062 44.06 -25.63 -20.56
C GLY A 1062 44.10 -24.41 -19.65
N GLU A 1063 44.87 -23.40 -20.04
CA GLU A 1063 44.85 -22.08 -19.40
C GLU A 1063 43.40 -21.57 -19.35
N TYR A 1064 42.83 -21.44 -18.15
CA TYR A 1064 41.51 -20.84 -17.97
C TYR A 1064 41.62 -19.32 -18.21
N GLN A 1065 41.22 -18.88 -19.40
CA GLN A 1065 40.96 -17.47 -19.72
C GLN A 1065 39.80 -16.94 -18.85
N TRP A 1066 40.02 -15.81 -18.18
CA TRP A 1066 39.04 -15.10 -17.37
C TRP A 1066 37.92 -14.48 -18.24
N ASP A 1067 36.67 -14.49 -17.76
CA ASP A 1067 35.48 -14.02 -18.49
C ASP A 1067 35.60 -12.51 -18.84
N SER A 1068 35.53 -12.22 -20.15
CA SER A 1068 35.77 -10.88 -20.72
C SER A 1068 34.53 -9.95 -20.70
N LEU A 1069 33.42 -10.39 -20.12
CA LEU A 1069 32.13 -9.70 -20.13
C LEU A 1069 31.44 -9.78 -18.76
N SER A 1070 30.88 -8.68 -18.28
CA SER A 1070 30.07 -8.60 -17.05
C SER A 1070 28.86 -7.71 -17.27
N TRP A 1071 27.72 -8.01 -16.68
CA TRP A 1071 26.56 -7.12 -16.71
C TRP A 1071 25.94 -6.94 -15.32
N SER A 1072 25.16 -5.89 -15.07
CA SER A 1072 24.40 -5.73 -13.83
C SER A 1072 23.00 -5.23 -14.16
N ILE A 1073 22.08 -5.46 -13.23
CA ILE A 1073 20.72 -4.97 -13.32
C ILE A 1073 20.48 -4.10 -12.09
N ASP A 1074 20.25 -2.80 -12.31
CA ASP A 1074 20.11 -1.81 -11.22
C ASP A 1074 18.73 -1.88 -10.55
N ASP A 1075 17.70 -2.32 -11.28
CA ASP A 1075 16.34 -2.45 -10.75
C ASP A 1075 16.01 -3.95 -10.67
N ARG A 1076 15.73 -4.50 -9.48
CA ARG A 1076 15.11 -5.83 -9.43
C ARG A 1076 13.80 -5.76 -10.24
N TYR A 1077 13.38 -6.87 -10.84
CA TYR A 1077 12.08 -6.98 -11.53
C TYR A 1077 10.92 -6.38 -10.70
N GLU A 1078 11.05 -6.43 -9.37
CA GLU A 1078 10.15 -5.89 -8.36
C GLU A 1078 10.22 -4.36 -8.18
N ASP A 1079 11.37 -3.72 -8.44
CA ASP A 1079 11.61 -2.28 -8.26
C ASP A 1079 11.10 -1.42 -9.43
N PHE A 1080 10.93 -2.02 -10.62
CA PHE A 1080 10.27 -1.36 -11.75
C PHE A 1080 8.85 -0.88 -11.39
N PHE A 1081 8.16 -1.61 -10.50
CA PHE A 1081 6.84 -1.25 -10.00
C PHE A 1081 6.87 0.00 -9.10
N GLN A 1082 7.89 0.14 -8.25
CA GLN A 1082 8.06 1.29 -7.35
C GLN A 1082 8.46 2.55 -8.15
N ALA A 1083 9.37 2.40 -9.11
CA ALA A 1083 9.83 3.53 -9.95
C ALA A 1083 8.73 4.04 -10.91
N ALA A 1084 7.88 3.15 -11.43
CA ALA A 1084 6.76 3.52 -12.32
C ALA A 1084 5.64 4.29 -11.61
N LEU A 1085 5.44 4.03 -10.31
CA LEU A 1085 4.44 4.72 -9.48
C LEU A 1085 4.94 6.06 -8.93
N ASN A 1086 6.26 6.27 -8.83
CA ASN A 1086 6.88 7.44 -8.20
C ASN A 1086 7.36 8.53 -9.18
N ALA A 1087 7.29 8.32 -10.49
CA ALA A 1087 7.72 9.33 -11.46
C ALA A 1087 6.55 10.26 -11.86
N GLY A 1088 6.60 11.52 -11.40
CA GLY A 1088 5.59 12.57 -11.64
C GLY A 1088 5.40 13.04 -13.09
N SER A 1089 6.04 12.40 -14.06
CA SER A 1089 5.70 12.49 -15.48
C SER A 1089 6.29 11.29 -16.22
N PHE A 1090 5.49 10.27 -16.50
CA PHE A 1090 5.85 9.26 -17.49
C PHE A 1090 5.52 9.82 -18.87
N ASP A 1091 6.43 10.64 -19.40
CA ASP A 1091 6.47 10.85 -20.82
C ASP A 1091 6.76 9.48 -21.47
N GLN A 1092 5.96 9.06 -22.45
CA GLN A 1092 6.30 7.87 -23.26
C GLN A 1092 7.70 8.03 -23.88
N PHE A 1093 8.14 9.27 -24.08
CA PHE A 1093 9.49 9.62 -24.51
C PHE A 1093 10.54 9.53 -23.39
N ALA A 1094 10.19 9.53 -22.11
CA ALA A 1094 11.13 9.37 -20.98
C ALA A 1094 11.59 7.92 -20.74
N MET A 1095 11.07 6.93 -21.47
CA MET A 1095 11.78 5.65 -21.59
C MET A 1095 13.09 5.78 -22.38
N TRP A 1096 13.28 6.89 -23.12
CA TRP A 1096 14.40 7.10 -24.04
C TRP A 1096 14.91 8.55 -24.14
N GLU A 1097 14.46 9.50 -23.30
CA GLU A 1097 15.08 10.83 -23.17
C GLU A 1097 16.16 10.85 -22.09
N ASN A 1098 17.38 10.55 -22.52
CA ASN A 1098 18.60 11.35 -22.28
C ASN A 1098 19.79 10.53 -22.77
N GLY A 1099 20.20 10.78 -24.01
CA GLY A 1099 21.38 10.15 -24.61
C GLY A 1099 21.58 10.43 -26.09
N TYR A 1100 20.57 10.95 -26.80
CA TYR A 1100 20.67 11.19 -28.25
C TYR A 1100 21.19 12.58 -28.66
N ASN A 1101 21.92 13.27 -27.77
CA ASN A 1101 22.69 14.47 -28.16
C ASN A 1101 24.21 14.36 -27.89
N THR A 1102 24.71 13.16 -27.57
CA THR A 1102 26.14 12.86 -27.68
C THR A 1102 26.33 11.43 -28.16
N PHE A 1103 26.08 11.22 -29.45
CA PHE A 1103 26.65 10.13 -30.26
C PHE A 1103 26.89 10.64 -31.68
#